data_AF-A0A9D9UR63-F1
#
_entry.id   AF-A0A9D9UR63-F1
#
_cell.length_a   1.000
_cell.length_b   1.000
_cell.length_c   1.000
_cell.angle_alpha   90.00
_cell.angle_beta   90.00
_cell.angle_gamma   90.00
#
_symmetry.space_group_name_H-M   'P 1'
#
loop_
_entity.id
_entity.type
_entity.pdbx_description
1 polymer ?
#
loop_
_entity_poly.entity_id
_entity_poly.type
_entity_poly.pdbx_seq_one_letter_code
_entity_poly.pdbx_strand_id
1 'polypeptide(L)'
;MKTKILFKFFAVALVTVVMISSCKPKNAATAVSGDAAAKSYVAPGQFDEYYNFVSGGFSGQMSVYGLPSGRMLRVIPVFSVDPEKGWGYSEETKPMLNTSHGFVPWDDLHHVELSQTNGEINGKWVFGNANNTPRLARIDLKTFKTAEILELPNSAGNHSSPFGTENSEYIVAGTRFSVPPDDVNGDVPIDSYKKNFKGHISFVSVNQESGKMDIAFQLKTPGVNFDLARCGRAKSHGWFFFSCYNTEQANTLLEVNASQKDKDFIMAVNWKKAEEYLKAGKGKKQKVKYAHNVWDETTHTGTSTIKEDVTVLDVSELKDICYMIPCPKSPHGCDVDPTGEYIVGSGKLAALIPVFSFDKLQAAIANKAFDGEYEGIPVVKYEEALYGEVKKPGLGPLHTEFDGKGFAYTSFFVSSEIVKWNIKDLTVVDRVPTFYSVGHLSIPGGNTRKPSPKYLVAYNKITKDRYLPTGPELTQSAQLFDISGDKMQMILDFPTIGEPHYAQSAPADLIRNNGQLKIYSIGENKHPYAAKGEAESKVVRDGNKVHVYMTAVRSHFAPDNIEGIRMGDEVYFHVTNLEQDWDVPHGFGIKGANNAELLIMPGETTTLKWIPDRVGMFPMYCTDFCSALHQEMQGYVRVSPAGSKTPLTFHLGKQPVAEKPVQ
;
A
#
# COMPACT_ATOMS: atom_id res chain seq x y z
N MET A 1 6.05 -57.30 -34.14
CA MET A 1 5.41 -55.96 -34.22
C MET A 1 5.46 -55.14 -32.92
N LYS A 2 5.75 -55.71 -31.74
CA LYS A 2 5.75 -54.98 -30.45
C LYS A 2 7.07 -54.28 -30.06
N THR A 3 8.20 -54.60 -30.69
CA THR A 3 9.52 -54.04 -30.35
C THR A 3 9.89 -52.74 -31.08
N LYS A 4 9.26 -52.45 -32.23
CA LYS A 4 9.52 -51.21 -33.00
C LYS A 4 8.73 -49.98 -32.48
N ILE A 5 7.70 -50.19 -31.67
CA ILE A 5 6.88 -49.10 -31.10
C ILE A 5 7.52 -48.55 -29.81
N LEU A 6 8.15 -49.41 -29.01
CA LEU A 6 8.85 -49.00 -27.78
C LEU A 6 10.06 -48.08 -28.06
N PHE A 7 10.79 -48.33 -29.16
CA PHE A 7 11.95 -47.54 -29.54
C PHE A 7 11.60 -46.13 -30.05
N LYS A 8 10.40 -45.95 -30.64
CA LYS A 8 9.91 -44.63 -31.05
C LYS A 8 9.42 -43.80 -29.87
N PHE A 9 8.83 -44.42 -28.85
CA PHE A 9 8.44 -43.70 -27.62
C PHE A 9 9.66 -43.28 -26.78
N PHE A 10 10.71 -44.09 -26.73
CA PHE A 10 11.95 -43.73 -26.02
C PHE A 10 12.74 -42.62 -26.74
N ALA A 11 12.76 -42.61 -28.08
CA ALA A 11 13.43 -41.57 -28.86
C ALA A 11 12.69 -40.21 -28.79
N VAL A 12 11.35 -40.21 -28.74
CA VAL A 12 10.56 -38.98 -28.58
C VAL A 12 10.65 -38.42 -27.15
N ALA A 13 10.73 -39.29 -26.13
CA ALA A 13 10.95 -38.90 -24.73
C ALA A 13 12.36 -38.31 -24.50
N LEU A 14 13.39 -38.84 -25.16
CA LEU A 14 14.75 -38.30 -25.03
C LEU A 14 14.90 -36.93 -25.72
N VAL A 15 14.19 -36.69 -26.83
CA VAL A 15 14.18 -35.39 -27.52
C VAL A 15 13.37 -34.33 -26.76
N THR A 16 12.37 -34.72 -25.97
CA THR A 16 11.63 -33.78 -25.10
C THR A 16 12.40 -33.42 -23.84
N VAL A 17 13.23 -34.31 -23.28
CA VAL A 17 14.09 -33.99 -22.12
C VAL A 17 15.24 -33.03 -22.49
N VAL A 18 15.74 -33.07 -23.72
CA VAL A 18 16.79 -32.13 -24.19
C VAL A 18 16.22 -30.74 -24.54
N MET A 19 14.94 -30.63 -24.90
CA MET A 19 14.29 -29.34 -25.19
C MET A 19 13.84 -28.55 -23.95
N ILE A 20 13.75 -29.17 -22.76
CA ILE A 20 13.39 -28.48 -21.51
C ILE A 20 14.62 -27.80 -20.86
N SER A 21 15.84 -28.06 -21.36
CA SER A 21 17.06 -27.38 -20.89
C SER A 21 17.34 -26.03 -21.57
N SER A 22 16.44 -25.57 -22.46
CA SER A 22 16.69 -24.41 -23.33
C SER A 22 15.83 -23.20 -22.96
N CYS A 23 15.97 -22.71 -21.72
CA CYS A 23 15.58 -21.36 -21.30
C CYS A 23 16.46 -20.87 -20.14
N LYS A 24 17.75 -21.20 -20.14
CA LYS A 24 18.74 -20.52 -19.30
C LYS A 24 19.31 -19.35 -20.10
N PRO A 25 19.21 -18.08 -19.63
CA PRO A 25 19.94 -16.97 -20.23
C PRO A 25 21.43 -17.35 -20.29
N LYS A 26 22.07 -17.16 -21.44
CA LYS A 26 23.45 -17.62 -21.72
C LYS A 26 24.55 -17.02 -20.83
N ASN A 27 24.24 -16.23 -19.80
CA ASN A 27 25.20 -15.53 -18.92
C ASN A 27 24.80 -15.54 -17.42
N ALA A 28 24.16 -16.60 -16.92
CA ALA A 28 23.79 -16.67 -15.49
C ALA A 28 24.98 -16.80 -14.51
N ALA A 29 26.22 -16.94 -15.01
CA ALA A 29 27.39 -17.24 -14.17
C ALA A 29 27.99 -16.04 -13.41
N THR A 30 27.59 -14.80 -13.74
CA THR A 30 28.00 -13.60 -13.00
C THR A 30 26.98 -12.49 -13.27
N ALA A 31 25.84 -12.52 -12.60
CA ALA A 31 24.82 -11.47 -12.73
C ALA A 31 25.26 -10.13 -12.10
N VAL A 32 26.31 -10.15 -11.28
CA VAL A 32 26.80 -9.05 -10.45
C VAL A 32 28.26 -8.78 -10.85
N SER A 33 28.58 -7.55 -11.28
CA SER A 33 29.94 -7.14 -11.68
C SER A 33 30.91 -7.11 -10.50
N GLY A 34 32.22 -7.14 -10.76
CA GLY A 34 33.25 -7.25 -9.71
C GLY A 34 33.26 -6.12 -8.65
N ASP A 35 32.64 -4.97 -8.94
CA ASP A 35 32.53 -3.81 -8.06
C ASP A 35 31.14 -3.63 -7.43
N ALA A 36 30.15 -4.44 -7.80
CA ALA A 36 28.77 -4.28 -7.36
C ALA A 36 28.57 -4.37 -5.84
N ALA A 37 29.30 -5.27 -5.17
CA ALA A 37 29.25 -5.38 -3.71
C ALA A 37 29.70 -4.07 -3.03
N ALA A 38 30.69 -3.38 -3.59
CA ALA A 38 31.12 -2.08 -3.08
C ALA A 38 30.07 -0.98 -3.31
N LYS A 39 29.28 -1.07 -4.38
CA LYS A 39 28.21 -0.10 -4.70
C LYS A 39 26.97 -0.23 -3.80
N SER A 40 26.68 -1.42 -3.29
CA SER A 40 25.57 -1.66 -2.36
C SER A 40 25.97 -1.68 -0.89
N TYR A 41 27.28 -1.64 -0.59
CA TYR A 41 27.77 -1.67 0.79
C TYR A 41 27.55 -0.32 1.50
N VAL A 42 26.86 -0.37 2.64
CA VAL A 42 26.74 0.75 3.59
C VAL A 42 27.33 0.29 4.93
N ALA A 43 28.42 0.94 5.35
CA ALA A 43 29.17 0.57 6.54
C ALA A 43 28.36 0.77 7.84
N PRO A 44 28.66 0.02 8.92
CA PRO A 44 28.08 0.30 10.24
C PRO A 44 28.23 1.77 10.65
N GLY A 45 27.16 2.36 11.16
CA GLY A 45 27.10 3.79 11.51
C GLY A 45 26.91 4.76 10.34
N GLN A 46 26.86 4.26 9.09
CA GLN A 46 26.49 5.06 7.91
C GLN A 46 25.04 4.79 7.49
N PHE A 47 24.45 5.75 6.79
CA PHE A 47 23.04 5.71 6.37
C PHE A 47 22.91 5.44 4.88
N ASP A 48 21.81 4.77 4.53
CA ASP A 48 21.34 4.66 3.16
C ASP A 48 20.99 6.03 2.57
N GLU A 49 21.07 6.14 1.23
CA GLU A 49 20.81 7.37 0.49
C GLU A 49 19.30 7.62 0.27
N TYR A 50 18.49 6.56 0.27
CA TYR A 50 17.05 6.62 0.03
C TYR A 50 16.29 5.74 1.00
N TYR A 51 15.10 6.21 1.41
CA TYR A 51 14.03 5.33 1.87
C TYR A 51 13.28 4.79 0.65
N ASN A 52 13.01 3.49 0.65
CA ASN A 52 12.21 2.80 -0.34
C ASN A 52 10.97 2.23 0.36
N PHE A 53 9.81 2.84 0.09
CA PHE A 53 8.52 2.43 0.62
C PHE A 53 7.92 1.40 -0.33
N VAL A 54 7.71 0.20 0.16
CA VAL A 54 7.41 -0.99 -0.64
C VAL A 54 6.08 -1.56 -0.18
N SER A 55 5.19 -1.83 -1.14
CA SER A 55 3.97 -2.55 -0.88
C SER A 55 4.27 -3.90 -0.22
N GLY A 56 3.52 -4.28 0.80
CA GLY A 56 3.61 -5.60 1.41
C GLY A 56 2.68 -6.64 0.78
N GLY A 57 2.05 -6.32 -0.36
CA GLY A 57 1.04 -7.16 -1.02
C GLY A 57 0.04 -7.76 -0.04
N PHE A 58 -0.13 -9.07 -0.09
CA PHE A 58 -1.09 -9.83 0.72
C PHE A 58 -0.78 -9.86 2.23
N SER A 59 0.33 -9.26 2.69
CA SER A 59 0.49 -8.97 4.13
C SER A 59 -0.41 -7.83 4.59
N GLY A 60 -0.84 -6.95 3.68
CA GLY A 60 -1.60 -5.72 3.96
C GLY A 60 -0.81 -4.63 4.68
N GLN A 61 0.50 -4.83 4.86
CA GLN A 61 1.42 -3.88 5.49
C GLN A 61 2.27 -3.14 4.46
N MET A 62 3.03 -2.14 4.91
CA MET A 62 4.02 -1.44 4.08
C MET A 62 5.43 -1.66 4.64
N SER A 63 6.35 -2.18 3.83
CA SER A 63 7.75 -2.35 4.22
C SER A 63 8.57 -1.11 3.84
N VAL A 64 9.58 -0.79 4.63
CA VAL A 64 10.53 0.31 4.38
C VAL A 64 11.93 -0.28 4.28
N TYR A 65 12.59 -0.08 3.15
CA TYR A 65 13.97 -0.50 2.92
C TYR A 65 14.89 0.72 2.76
N GLY A 66 16.18 0.54 3.08
CA GLY A 66 17.25 1.48 2.75
C GLY A 66 17.91 1.10 1.42
N LEU A 67 18.15 2.09 0.54
CA LEU A 67 18.97 1.93 -0.67
C LEU A 67 20.28 2.72 -0.57
N PRO A 68 21.43 2.15 -0.96
CA PRO A 68 21.55 0.94 -1.79
C PRO A 68 21.70 -0.37 -1.02
N SER A 69 21.61 -0.40 0.32
CA SER A 69 21.94 -1.60 1.08
C SER A 69 20.90 -2.72 0.98
N GLY A 70 19.66 -2.42 0.56
CA GLY A 70 18.54 -3.36 0.55
C GLY A 70 18.13 -3.86 1.95
N ARG A 71 18.48 -3.13 3.01
CA ARG A 71 18.17 -3.52 4.39
C ARG A 71 16.74 -3.11 4.71
N MET A 72 15.96 -4.02 5.29
CA MET A 72 14.64 -3.67 5.83
C MET A 72 14.82 -2.87 7.12
N LEU A 73 14.23 -1.67 7.15
CA LEU A 73 14.30 -0.74 8.26
C LEU A 73 13.06 -0.84 9.16
N ARG A 74 11.88 -1.07 8.57
CA ARG A 74 10.60 -1.12 9.30
C ARG A 74 9.52 -1.81 8.47
N VAL A 75 8.56 -2.43 9.15
CA VAL A 75 7.25 -2.78 8.58
C VAL A 75 6.21 -1.90 9.29
N ILE A 76 5.46 -1.12 8.53
CA ILE A 76 4.42 -0.21 9.03
C ILE A 76 3.08 -0.93 8.91
N PRO A 77 2.34 -1.13 10.03
CA PRO A 77 1.00 -1.68 9.98
C PRO A 77 0.01 -0.74 9.29
N VAL A 78 -0.80 -1.28 8.39
CA VAL A 78 -1.80 -0.53 7.61
C VAL A 78 -3.15 -1.24 7.67
N PHE A 79 -3.37 -2.26 6.84
CA PHE A 79 -4.69 -2.87 6.64
C PHE A 79 -4.88 -4.22 7.34
N SER A 80 -3.80 -4.77 7.91
CA SER A 80 -3.82 -6.06 8.59
C SER A 80 -3.39 -5.91 10.04
N VAL A 81 -3.90 -6.78 10.90
CA VAL A 81 -3.44 -6.86 12.29
C VAL A 81 -1.93 -7.14 12.34
N ASP A 82 -1.23 -6.51 13.28
CA ASP A 82 0.20 -6.75 13.54
C ASP A 82 0.41 -6.99 15.05
N PRO A 83 0.54 -8.26 15.49
CA PRO A 83 0.69 -8.58 16.89
C PRO A 83 2.00 -8.07 17.49
N GLU A 84 3.06 -7.90 16.69
CA GLU A 84 4.36 -7.37 17.15
C GLU A 84 4.22 -5.93 17.67
N LYS A 85 3.30 -5.16 17.10
CA LYS A 85 3.09 -3.73 17.40
C LYS A 85 1.75 -3.45 18.09
N GLY A 86 0.99 -4.50 18.42
CA GLY A 86 -0.37 -4.40 18.95
C GLY A 86 -1.39 -3.75 18.00
N TRP A 87 -1.09 -3.60 16.70
CA TRP A 87 -1.98 -2.94 15.74
C TRP A 87 -3.18 -3.82 15.39
N GLY A 88 -4.39 -3.28 15.55
CA GLY A 88 -5.64 -4.03 15.46
C GLY A 88 -5.95 -4.88 16.70
N TYR A 89 -5.10 -4.85 17.73
CA TYR A 89 -5.24 -5.60 18.98
C TYR A 89 -5.47 -4.70 20.20
N SER A 90 -4.78 -3.56 20.27
CA SER A 90 -5.07 -2.54 21.28
C SER A 90 -6.43 -1.89 21.02
N GLU A 91 -7.09 -1.44 22.09
CA GLU A 91 -8.41 -0.79 21.96
C GLU A 91 -8.33 0.47 21.09
N GLU A 92 -7.20 1.15 21.09
CA GLU A 92 -6.93 2.37 20.33
C GLU A 92 -6.79 2.12 18.84
N THR A 93 -6.26 0.95 18.42
CA THR A 93 -5.98 0.68 17.00
C THR A 93 -7.07 -0.13 16.31
N LYS A 94 -7.92 -0.87 17.05
CA LYS A 94 -9.06 -1.60 16.50
C LYS A 94 -9.95 -0.77 15.55
N PRO A 95 -10.29 0.50 15.87
CA PRO A 95 -11.08 1.33 14.97
C PRO A 95 -10.45 1.55 13.59
N MET A 96 -9.11 1.47 13.47
CA MET A 96 -8.42 1.66 12.19
C MET A 96 -8.73 0.57 11.17
N LEU A 97 -9.18 -0.61 11.61
CA LEU A 97 -9.51 -1.76 10.75
C LEU A 97 -11.02 -1.98 10.59
N ASN A 98 -11.85 -1.08 11.11
CA ASN A 98 -13.29 -1.14 10.89
C ASN A 98 -13.66 -0.68 9.47
N THR A 99 -14.65 -1.35 8.90
CA THR A 99 -15.22 -1.07 7.58
C THR A 99 -16.75 -1.09 7.69
N SER A 100 -17.44 -0.78 6.59
CA SER A 100 -18.89 -0.95 6.47
C SER A 100 -19.34 -2.41 6.68
N HIS A 101 -18.42 -3.37 6.55
CA HIS A 101 -18.59 -4.81 6.77
C HIS A 101 -18.18 -5.28 8.18
N GLY A 102 -17.78 -4.36 9.08
CA GLY A 102 -17.27 -4.68 10.42
C GLY A 102 -15.74 -4.67 10.50
N PHE A 103 -15.18 -5.36 11.49
CA PHE A 103 -13.72 -5.44 11.65
C PHE A 103 -13.11 -6.39 10.62
N VAL A 104 -12.24 -5.88 9.75
CA VAL A 104 -11.56 -6.66 8.71
C VAL A 104 -10.06 -6.71 9.02
N PRO A 105 -9.53 -7.85 9.50
CA PRO A 105 -8.17 -7.95 10.06
C PRO A 105 -7.05 -8.10 9.02
N TRP A 106 -7.36 -7.97 7.73
CA TRP A 106 -6.40 -8.19 6.65
C TRP A 106 -6.75 -7.37 5.40
N ASP A 107 -5.78 -7.18 4.51
CA ASP A 107 -6.01 -6.80 3.11
C ASP A 107 -4.74 -7.06 2.25
N ASP A 108 -4.79 -6.64 0.99
CA ASP A 108 -3.76 -6.77 -0.02
C ASP A 108 -3.35 -5.39 -0.57
N LEU A 109 -2.19 -4.91 -0.10
CA LEU A 109 -1.67 -3.58 -0.42
C LEU A 109 -0.83 -3.61 -1.70
N HIS A 110 -1.29 -2.98 -2.78
CA HIS A 110 -0.61 -3.07 -4.09
C HIS A 110 0.33 -1.90 -4.38
N HIS A 111 -0.18 -0.68 -4.45
CA HIS A 111 0.59 0.49 -4.84
C HIS A 111 0.79 1.43 -3.67
N VAL A 112 1.83 2.24 -3.81
CA VAL A 112 2.17 3.31 -2.89
C VAL A 112 2.40 4.59 -3.69
N GLU A 113 2.03 5.72 -3.10
CA GLU A 113 2.22 7.04 -3.69
C GLU A 113 2.77 8.00 -2.63
N LEU A 114 3.92 8.62 -2.90
CA LEU A 114 4.46 9.67 -2.04
C LEU A 114 3.76 10.99 -2.35
N SER A 115 3.48 11.78 -1.31
CA SER A 115 2.92 13.11 -1.49
C SER A 115 3.89 14.06 -2.21
N GLN A 116 3.33 14.91 -3.07
CA GLN A 116 4.08 15.78 -3.96
C GLN A 116 3.65 17.24 -3.82
N THR A 117 4.55 18.15 -4.17
CA THR A 117 4.27 19.58 -4.36
C THR A 117 5.00 20.05 -5.61
N ASN A 118 4.28 20.66 -6.54
CA ASN A 118 4.77 21.05 -7.87
C ASN A 118 5.41 19.89 -8.66
N GLY A 119 4.93 18.67 -8.45
CA GLY A 119 5.42 17.44 -9.06
C GLY A 119 6.76 16.96 -8.52
N GLU A 120 7.11 17.32 -7.28
CA GLU A 120 8.29 16.83 -6.56
C GLU A 120 7.87 16.25 -5.21
N ILE A 121 8.49 15.14 -4.79
CA ILE A 121 8.20 14.51 -3.48
C ILE A 121 8.48 15.51 -2.35
N ASN A 122 7.52 15.68 -1.45
CA ASN A 122 7.63 16.64 -0.34
C ASN A 122 7.90 15.98 1.03
N GLY A 123 7.88 14.65 1.11
CA GLY A 123 8.26 13.89 2.31
C GLY A 123 7.27 13.99 3.49
N LYS A 124 6.03 14.43 3.24
CA LYS A 124 4.99 14.52 4.28
C LYS A 124 4.29 13.18 4.52
N TRP A 125 3.81 12.55 3.45
CA TRP A 125 2.96 11.37 3.53
C TRP A 125 3.34 10.34 2.47
N VAL A 126 3.01 9.09 2.76
CA VAL A 126 2.90 8.02 1.77
C VAL A 126 1.50 7.42 1.85
N PHE A 127 0.89 7.18 0.70
CA PHE A 127 -0.43 6.58 0.58
C PHE A 127 -0.30 5.11 0.19
N GLY A 128 -1.28 4.28 0.57
CA GLY A 128 -1.41 2.89 0.13
C GLY A 128 -2.86 2.53 -0.14
N ASN A 129 -3.11 1.56 -1.02
CA ASN A 129 -4.46 1.05 -1.29
C ASN A 129 -4.65 -0.34 -0.67
N ALA A 130 -5.90 -0.70 -0.42
CA ALA A 130 -6.29 -2.05 -0.04
C ALA A 130 -7.26 -2.59 -1.09
N ASN A 131 -6.96 -3.74 -1.69
CA ASN A 131 -7.66 -4.28 -2.86
C ASN A 131 -8.93 -5.08 -2.51
N ASN A 132 -8.93 -5.85 -1.42
CA ASN A 132 -10.03 -6.73 -1.02
C ASN A 132 -11.24 -5.94 -0.54
N THR A 133 -11.08 -5.14 0.51
CA THR A 133 -12.08 -4.13 0.90
C THR A 133 -11.54 -2.78 0.48
N PRO A 134 -12.00 -2.21 -0.65
CA PRO A 134 -11.48 -0.98 -1.23
C PRO A 134 -11.27 0.12 -0.21
N ARG A 135 -10.00 0.37 0.12
CA ARG A 135 -9.60 1.38 1.10
C ARG A 135 -8.38 2.13 0.60
N LEU A 136 -8.23 3.36 1.09
CA LEU A 136 -7.08 4.21 0.90
C LEU A 136 -6.50 4.57 2.28
N ALA A 137 -5.22 4.34 2.49
CA ALA A 137 -4.52 4.72 3.72
C ALA A 137 -3.56 5.89 3.47
N ARG A 138 -3.40 6.74 4.49
CA ARG A 138 -2.33 7.73 4.60
C ARG A 138 -1.44 7.37 5.78
N ILE A 139 -0.14 7.28 5.52
CA ILE A 139 0.91 7.11 6.52
C ILE A 139 1.62 8.46 6.68
N ASP A 140 1.80 8.91 7.92
CA ASP A 140 2.57 10.11 8.23
C ASP A 140 4.07 9.78 8.30
N LEU A 141 4.89 10.44 7.48
CA LEU A 141 6.33 10.18 7.41
C LEU A 141 7.12 10.88 8.52
N LYS A 142 6.48 11.67 9.39
CA LYS A 142 7.09 12.13 10.64
C LYS A 142 7.01 11.04 11.72
N THR A 143 5.89 10.33 11.82
CA THR A 143 5.66 9.32 12.88
C THR A 143 5.83 7.88 12.40
N PHE A 144 5.89 7.65 11.08
CA PHE A 144 5.89 6.32 10.46
C PHE A 144 4.71 5.46 10.92
N LYS A 145 3.54 6.11 11.08
CA LYS A 145 2.29 5.49 11.54
C LYS A 145 1.18 5.75 10.53
N THR A 146 0.31 4.75 10.37
CA THR A 146 -0.91 4.92 9.57
C THR A 146 -1.84 5.88 10.31
N ALA A 147 -2.01 7.07 9.73
CA ALA A 147 -2.75 8.16 10.33
C ALA A 147 -4.23 8.15 9.97
N GLU A 148 -4.59 7.55 8.83
CA GLU A 148 -5.95 7.63 8.30
C GLU A 148 -6.21 6.49 7.31
N ILE A 149 -7.41 5.89 7.36
CA ILE A 149 -7.88 4.88 6.42
C ILE A 149 -9.31 5.23 6.00
N LEU A 150 -9.55 5.31 4.70
CA LEU A 150 -10.82 5.69 4.10
C LEU A 150 -11.32 4.57 3.18
N GLU A 151 -12.49 3.99 3.49
CA GLU A 151 -13.15 3.02 2.63
C GLU A 151 -13.80 3.71 1.42
N LEU A 152 -13.80 3.01 0.28
CA LEU A 152 -14.26 3.53 -1.00
C LEU A 152 -15.56 2.79 -1.41
N PRO A 153 -16.72 3.44 -1.31
CA PRO A 153 -17.98 2.85 -1.75
C PRO A 153 -18.04 2.70 -3.27
N ASN A 154 -19.01 1.95 -3.79
CA ASN A 154 -19.23 1.69 -5.21
C ASN A 154 -18.05 1.01 -5.95
N SER A 155 -17.08 0.51 -5.20
CA SER A 155 -15.83 -0.01 -5.73
C SER A 155 -15.59 -1.45 -5.30
N ALA A 156 -14.83 -2.18 -6.09
CA ALA A 156 -14.31 -3.51 -5.78
C ALA A 156 -12.98 -3.74 -6.52
N GLY A 157 -12.04 -4.43 -5.86
CA GLY A 157 -10.70 -4.60 -6.40
C GLY A 157 -10.00 -3.26 -6.60
N ASN A 158 -9.75 -2.52 -5.52
CA ASN A 158 -9.11 -1.20 -5.63
C ASN A 158 -7.67 -1.35 -6.12
N HIS A 159 -7.42 -1.15 -7.41
CA HIS A 159 -6.12 -1.46 -8.04
C HIS A 159 -5.49 -0.24 -8.72
N SER A 160 -6.27 0.57 -9.45
CA SER A 160 -5.78 1.83 -10.03
C SER A 160 -5.68 2.92 -8.94
N SER A 161 -4.88 2.64 -7.91
CA SER A 161 -4.85 3.32 -6.61
C SER A 161 -3.62 2.92 -5.81
N PRO A 162 -3.09 3.80 -4.93
CA PRO A 162 -3.27 5.24 -4.93
C PRO A 162 -2.47 5.88 -6.07
N PHE A 163 -3.04 6.87 -6.76
CA PHE A 163 -2.26 7.72 -7.68
C PHE A 163 -2.58 9.18 -7.46
N GLY A 164 -1.54 9.98 -7.16
CA GLY A 164 -1.68 11.35 -6.71
C GLY A 164 -1.53 12.37 -7.83
N THR A 165 -2.21 13.51 -7.67
CA THR A 165 -1.91 14.70 -8.46
C THR A 165 -0.56 15.29 -8.10
N GLU A 166 0.00 16.14 -8.97
CA GLU A 166 1.35 16.68 -8.77
C GLU A 166 1.49 17.60 -7.53
N ASN A 167 0.37 18.06 -6.94
CA ASN A 167 0.38 18.73 -5.63
C ASN A 167 -0.39 17.94 -4.57
N SER A 168 -0.69 16.67 -4.82
CA SER A 168 -1.51 15.82 -3.95
C SER A 168 -2.84 16.47 -3.57
N GLU A 169 -3.44 17.29 -4.44
CA GLU A 169 -4.82 17.78 -4.30
C GLU A 169 -5.80 16.61 -4.22
N TYR A 170 -5.57 15.61 -5.06
CA TYR A 170 -6.33 14.37 -5.10
C TYR A 170 -5.41 13.16 -5.09
N ILE A 171 -5.82 12.14 -4.34
CA ILE A 171 -5.38 10.76 -4.51
C ILE A 171 -6.53 10.00 -5.14
N VAL A 172 -6.26 9.39 -6.29
CA VAL A 172 -7.27 8.65 -7.05
C VAL A 172 -7.25 7.18 -6.68
N ALA A 173 -8.45 6.60 -6.64
CA ALA A 173 -8.66 5.19 -6.44
C ALA A 173 -9.77 4.64 -7.33
N GLY A 174 -9.45 3.70 -8.22
CA GLY A 174 -10.39 3.15 -9.19
C GLY A 174 -10.71 1.65 -9.02
N THR A 175 -11.93 1.30 -9.45
CA THR A 175 -12.49 -0.06 -9.45
C THR A 175 -11.84 -0.97 -10.49
N ARG A 176 -11.22 -2.08 -10.09
CA ARG A 176 -10.76 -3.12 -11.01
C ARG A 176 -11.87 -4.10 -11.38
N PHE A 177 -12.72 -4.45 -10.42
CA PHE A 177 -13.82 -5.37 -10.63
C PHE A 177 -15.11 -4.57 -10.62
N SER A 178 -15.69 -4.31 -11.79
CA SER A 178 -16.95 -3.56 -11.83
C SER A 178 -18.01 -4.27 -10.97
N VAL A 179 -18.88 -3.50 -10.35
CA VAL A 179 -19.99 -3.98 -9.52
C VAL A 179 -21.23 -3.12 -9.77
N PRO A 180 -22.44 -3.61 -9.48
CA PRO A 180 -23.60 -2.73 -9.38
C PRO A 180 -23.35 -1.61 -8.37
N PRO A 181 -23.76 -0.36 -8.64
CA PRO A 181 -23.65 0.73 -7.67
C PRO A 181 -24.36 0.43 -6.34
N ASP A 182 -23.88 0.98 -5.23
CA ASP A 182 -24.39 0.66 -3.88
C ASP A 182 -25.79 1.24 -3.61
N ASP A 183 -26.25 2.21 -4.42
CA ASP A 183 -27.54 2.89 -4.24
C ASP A 183 -28.70 2.23 -4.98
N VAL A 184 -28.45 1.13 -5.69
CA VAL A 184 -29.46 0.36 -6.41
C VAL A 184 -29.56 -1.06 -5.85
N ASN A 185 -30.59 -1.81 -6.26
CA ASN A 185 -30.63 -3.23 -5.96
C ASN A 185 -29.53 -3.96 -6.74
N GLY A 186 -28.44 -4.32 -6.05
CA GLY A 186 -27.32 -5.06 -6.61
C GLY A 186 -27.59 -6.55 -6.86
N ASP A 187 -28.74 -7.08 -6.43
CA ASP A 187 -29.17 -8.45 -6.75
C ASP A 187 -29.62 -8.54 -8.21
N VAL A 188 -28.65 -8.77 -9.09
CA VAL A 188 -28.83 -8.89 -10.54
C VAL A 188 -28.07 -10.10 -11.08
N PRO A 189 -28.55 -10.74 -12.17
CA PRO A 189 -27.81 -11.81 -12.84
C PRO A 189 -26.42 -11.37 -13.32
N ILE A 190 -25.40 -12.21 -13.18
CA ILE A 190 -24.02 -11.86 -13.59
C ILE A 190 -23.90 -11.66 -15.12
N ASP A 191 -24.68 -12.40 -15.92
CA ASP A 191 -24.72 -12.25 -17.38
C ASP A 191 -25.25 -10.87 -17.83
N SER A 192 -25.89 -10.11 -16.93
CA SER A 192 -26.29 -8.73 -17.15
C SER A 192 -25.14 -7.71 -16.99
N TYR A 193 -23.89 -8.17 -16.86
CA TYR A 193 -22.69 -7.37 -16.58
C TYR A 193 -22.64 -6.04 -17.34
N LYS A 194 -22.76 -6.06 -18.68
CA LYS A 194 -22.71 -4.86 -19.53
C LYS A 194 -23.72 -3.77 -19.14
N LYS A 195 -24.90 -4.21 -18.69
CA LYS A 195 -26.01 -3.33 -18.31
C LYS A 195 -25.82 -2.80 -16.90
N ASN A 196 -25.60 -3.70 -15.94
CA ASN A 196 -25.78 -3.40 -14.52
C ASN A 196 -24.47 -3.10 -13.78
N PHE A 197 -23.32 -3.52 -14.29
CA PHE A 197 -22.03 -3.37 -13.62
C PHE A 197 -21.33 -2.12 -14.13
N LYS A 198 -20.79 -1.32 -13.21
CA LYS A 198 -20.12 -0.04 -13.51
C LYS A 198 -18.79 0.04 -12.78
N GLY A 199 -17.86 0.79 -13.36
CA GLY A 199 -16.63 1.19 -12.69
C GLY A 199 -16.82 2.53 -12.00
N HIS A 200 -16.18 2.71 -10.84
CA HIS A 200 -16.12 4.01 -10.17
C HIS A 200 -14.66 4.42 -9.97
N ILE A 201 -14.39 5.70 -10.15
CA ILE A 201 -13.09 6.31 -9.88
C ILE A 201 -13.30 7.38 -8.81
N SER A 202 -12.77 7.13 -7.62
CA SER A 202 -12.86 8.04 -6.49
C SER A 202 -11.73 9.06 -6.56
N PHE A 203 -12.08 10.34 -6.44
CA PHE A 203 -11.13 11.44 -6.23
C PHE A 203 -11.16 11.80 -4.75
N VAL A 204 -10.17 11.32 -4.00
CA VAL A 204 -10.03 11.59 -2.57
C VAL A 204 -9.23 12.87 -2.41
N SER A 205 -9.83 13.94 -1.88
CA SER A 205 -9.13 15.19 -1.62
C SER A 205 -8.19 15.02 -0.43
N VAL A 206 -7.06 15.74 -0.46
CA VAL A 206 -6.13 15.81 0.67
C VAL A 206 -5.99 17.25 1.11
N ASN A 207 -6.29 17.52 2.39
CA ASN A 207 -6.00 18.81 2.98
C ASN A 207 -4.48 19.02 3.06
N GLN A 208 -3.97 20.11 2.46
CA GLN A 208 -2.52 20.32 2.29
C GLN A 208 -1.76 20.61 3.59
N GLU A 209 -2.47 21.01 4.65
CA GLU A 209 -1.89 21.30 5.96
C GLU A 209 -1.96 20.08 6.87
N SER A 210 -3.14 19.48 7.04
CA SER A 210 -3.37 18.37 7.97
C SER A 210 -3.19 16.98 7.36
N GLY A 211 -3.24 16.87 6.03
CA GLY A 211 -3.25 15.59 5.31
C GLY A 211 -4.61 14.88 5.33
N LYS A 212 -5.63 15.45 5.99
CA LYS A 212 -6.94 14.80 6.13
C LYS A 212 -7.54 14.47 4.76
N MET A 213 -8.04 13.24 4.62
CA MET A 213 -8.66 12.72 3.42
C MET A 213 -10.19 12.85 3.45
N ASP A 214 -10.81 13.06 2.28
CA ASP A 214 -12.26 12.99 2.09
C ASP A 214 -12.61 12.59 0.66
N ILE A 215 -13.71 11.88 0.43
CA ILE A 215 -14.16 11.57 -0.94
C ILE A 215 -14.81 12.83 -1.51
N ALA A 216 -14.08 13.59 -2.31
CA ALA A 216 -14.61 14.82 -2.90
C ALA A 216 -15.71 14.52 -3.92
N PHE A 217 -15.47 13.53 -4.78
CA PHE A 217 -16.44 13.00 -5.73
C PHE A 217 -15.99 11.65 -6.28
N GLN A 218 -16.90 10.96 -6.95
CA GLN A 218 -16.60 9.80 -7.79
C GLN A 218 -17.04 10.05 -9.23
N LEU A 219 -16.32 9.48 -10.19
CA LEU A 219 -16.79 9.33 -11.55
C LEU A 219 -17.44 7.95 -11.69
N LYS A 220 -18.70 7.92 -12.11
CA LYS A 220 -19.35 6.69 -12.57
C LYS A 220 -19.01 6.49 -14.04
N THR A 221 -18.47 5.32 -14.35
CA THR A 221 -17.88 4.99 -15.65
C THR A 221 -18.42 3.65 -16.17
N PRO A 222 -18.20 3.31 -17.46
CA PRO A 222 -18.53 1.99 -17.99
C PRO A 222 -17.91 0.86 -17.17
N GLY A 223 -18.52 -0.32 -17.25
CA GLY A 223 -18.06 -1.51 -16.51
C GLY A 223 -16.79 -2.14 -17.08
N VAL A 224 -15.68 -1.42 -17.06
CA VAL A 224 -14.34 -1.90 -17.49
C VAL A 224 -13.48 -2.22 -16.28
N ASN A 225 -12.36 -2.91 -16.49
CA ASN A 225 -11.40 -3.14 -15.42
C ASN A 225 -10.29 -2.09 -15.49
N PHE A 226 -10.29 -1.14 -14.55
CA PHE A 226 -9.20 -0.17 -14.42
C PHE A 226 -8.00 -0.82 -13.74
N ASP A 227 -6.87 -0.85 -14.46
CA ASP A 227 -5.65 -1.53 -14.02
C ASP A 227 -4.75 -0.55 -13.26
N LEU A 228 -4.04 0.33 -13.96
CA LEU A 228 -3.16 1.34 -13.38
C LEU A 228 -3.62 2.74 -13.76
N ALA A 229 -3.13 3.74 -13.01
CA ALA A 229 -3.31 5.13 -13.37
C ALA A 229 -2.05 5.96 -13.14
N ARG A 230 -1.99 7.10 -13.82
CA ARG A 230 -1.02 8.17 -13.53
C ARG A 230 -1.67 9.52 -13.73
N CYS A 231 -1.36 10.45 -12.83
CA CYS A 231 -1.68 11.85 -13.04
C CYS A 231 -0.76 12.44 -14.10
N GLY A 232 -1.34 13.24 -14.99
CA GLY A 232 -0.61 14.19 -15.81
C GLY A 232 0.10 15.22 -14.95
N ARG A 233 1.25 15.70 -15.43
CA ARG A 233 2.11 16.61 -14.68
C ARG A 233 2.67 17.65 -15.62
N ALA A 234 3.13 18.78 -15.10
CA ALA A 234 3.63 19.88 -15.92
C ALA A 234 2.69 20.18 -17.11
N LYS A 235 3.06 19.78 -18.33
CA LYS A 235 2.27 20.03 -19.53
C LYS A 235 0.88 19.38 -19.53
N SER A 236 0.76 18.19 -18.94
CA SER A 236 -0.51 17.47 -18.81
C SER A 236 -1.18 17.64 -17.44
N HIS A 237 -0.75 18.62 -16.64
CA HIS A 237 -1.46 18.96 -15.39
C HIS A 237 -2.96 19.18 -15.68
N GLY A 238 -3.80 18.66 -14.79
CA GLY A 238 -5.26 18.70 -14.97
C GLY A 238 -5.86 17.43 -15.57
N TRP A 239 -5.03 16.44 -15.91
CA TRP A 239 -5.45 15.17 -16.48
C TRP A 239 -5.00 13.97 -15.64
N PHE A 240 -5.77 12.88 -15.69
CA PHE A 240 -5.36 11.54 -15.29
C PHE A 240 -5.48 10.59 -16.48
N PHE A 241 -4.68 9.54 -16.47
CA PHE A 241 -4.73 8.48 -17.49
C PHE A 241 -4.84 7.13 -16.79
N PHE A 242 -5.79 6.30 -17.23
CA PHE A 242 -6.08 4.99 -16.65
C PHE A 242 -5.97 3.93 -17.73
N SER A 243 -5.17 2.90 -17.52
CA SER A 243 -5.22 1.72 -18.38
C SER A 243 -6.48 0.91 -18.08
N CYS A 244 -7.16 0.47 -19.14
CA CYS A 244 -8.36 -0.32 -19.08
C CYS A 244 -8.13 -1.65 -19.79
N TYR A 245 -8.56 -2.75 -19.17
CA TYR A 245 -8.70 -4.06 -19.85
C TYR A 245 -10.12 -4.59 -19.65
N ASN A 246 -10.43 -5.72 -20.29
CA ASN A 246 -11.79 -6.27 -20.30
C ASN A 246 -12.81 -5.27 -20.86
N THR A 247 -12.46 -4.52 -21.91
CA THR A 247 -13.41 -3.59 -22.54
C THR A 247 -14.50 -4.31 -23.32
N GLU A 248 -14.37 -5.63 -23.49
CA GLU A 248 -15.40 -6.57 -23.91
C GLU A 248 -16.50 -6.75 -22.88
N GLN A 249 -16.21 -6.40 -21.62
CA GLN A 249 -17.10 -6.55 -20.47
C GLN A 249 -17.52 -8.01 -20.28
N ALA A 250 -16.54 -8.91 -20.40
CA ALA A 250 -16.72 -10.33 -20.17
C ALA A 250 -16.76 -10.62 -18.66
N ASN A 251 -17.47 -11.69 -18.31
CA ASN A 251 -17.68 -12.13 -16.93
C ASN A 251 -17.34 -13.61 -16.70
N THR A 252 -16.87 -14.32 -17.73
CA THR A 252 -16.47 -15.74 -17.66
C THR A 252 -15.36 -16.03 -18.67
N LEU A 253 -14.48 -16.98 -18.36
CA LEU A 253 -13.29 -17.34 -19.16
C LEU A 253 -12.53 -16.08 -19.59
N LEU A 254 -12.19 -15.22 -18.63
CA LEU A 254 -11.67 -13.88 -18.90
C LEU A 254 -10.35 -13.91 -19.66
N GLU A 255 -9.50 -14.92 -19.42
CA GLU A 255 -8.26 -15.16 -20.15
C GLU A 255 -8.47 -15.35 -21.66
N VAL A 256 -9.69 -15.71 -22.08
CA VAL A 256 -10.10 -15.79 -23.47
C VAL A 256 -10.93 -14.55 -23.85
N ASN A 257 -11.96 -14.22 -23.08
CA ASN A 257 -13.02 -13.31 -23.50
C ASN A 257 -12.75 -11.83 -23.22
N ALA A 258 -11.87 -11.49 -22.26
CA ALA A 258 -11.53 -10.12 -21.88
C ALA A 258 -10.36 -9.51 -22.69
N SER A 259 -9.93 -10.23 -23.72
CA SER A 259 -8.80 -9.87 -24.59
C SER A 259 -9.09 -10.34 -26.03
N GLN A 260 -10.32 -10.18 -26.51
CA GLN A 260 -10.70 -10.49 -27.89
C GLN A 260 -10.36 -9.34 -28.84
N LYS A 261 -10.49 -8.09 -28.39
CA LYS A 261 -10.15 -6.92 -29.19
C LYS A 261 -8.64 -6.77 -29.34
N ASP A 262 -8.20 -6.16 -30.43
CA ASP A 262 -6.77 -5.85 -30.66
C ASP A 262 -6.29 -4.67 -29.82
N LYS A 263 -7.20 -3.77 -29.47
CA LYS A 263 -6.96 -2.62 -28.59
C LYS A 263 -8.08 -2.53 -27.56
N ASP A 264 -7.65 -2.37 -26.31
CA ASP A 264 -8.49 -1.84 -25.24
C ASP A 264 -8.26 -0.32 -25.18
N PHE A 265 -8.25 0.30 -24.00
CA PHE A 265 -8.12 1.74 -23.86
C PHE A 265 -7.11 2.16 -22.79
N ILE A 266 -6.56 3.35 -22.99
CA ILE A 266 -6.22 4.26 -21.89
C ILE A 266 -7.34 5.31 -21.84
N MET A 267 -8.02 5.42 -20.70
CA MET A 267 -9.00 6.48 -20.48
C MET A 267 -8.29 7.72 -19.95
N ALA A 268 -8.37 8.83 -20.68
CA ALA A 268 -7.93 10.15 -20.23
C ALA A 268 -9.10 10.87 -19.54
N VAL A 269 -8.85 11.40 -18.34
CA VAL A 269 -9.83 12.08 -17.49
C VAL A 269 -9.35 13.49 -17.19
N ASN A 270 -10.11 14.51 -17.59
CA ASN A 270 -9.87 15.90 -17.24
C ASN A 270 -10.51 16.22 -15.89
N TRP A 271 -9.73 16.09 -14.81
CA TRP A 271 -10.24 16.30 -13.46
C TRP A 271 -10.51 17.78 -13.16
N LYS A 272 -9.82 18.71 -13.84
CA LYS A 272 -10.17 20.15 -13.77
C LYS A 272 -11.56 20.41 -14.33
N LYS A 273 -11.93 19.72 -15.42
CA LYS A 273 -13.28 19.79 -15.96
C LYS A 273 -14.32 19.20 -14.99
N ALA A 274 -13.98 18.10 -14.31
CA ALA A 274 -14.83 17.57 -13.24
C ALA A 274 -15.04 18.59 -12.11
N GLU A 275 -14.00 19.33 -11.68
CA GLU A 275 -14.13 20.42 -10.70
C GLU A 275 -15.07 21.54 -11.17
N GLU A 276 -14.99 21.95 -12.45
CA GLU A 276 -15.92 22.92 -13.03
C GLU A 276 -17.37 22.45 -12.91
N TYR A 277 -17.63 21.17 -13.20
CA TYR A 277 -18.96 20.59 -13.13
C TYR A 277 -19.48 20.45 -11.70
N LEU A 278 -18.62 20.14 -10.74
CA LEU A 278 -18.98 20.13 -9.32
C LEU A 278 -19.37 21.54 -8.85
N LYS A 279 -18.59 22.55 -9.22
CA LYS A 279 -18.91 23.96 -8.92
C LYS A 279 -20.22 24.41 -9.58
N ALA A 280 -20.54 23.88 -10.76
CA ALA A 280 -21.79 24.11 -11.46
C ALA A 280 -22.98 23.26 -10.95
N GLY A 281 -22.79 22.47 -9.88
CA GLY A 281 -23.86 21.67 -9.26
C GLY A 281 -24.31 20.47 -10.10
N LYS A 282 -23.47 19.94 -11.00
CA LYS A 282 -23.80 18.78 -11.83
C LYS A 282 -23.61 17.42 -11.15
N GLY A 283 -22.94 17.40 -10.00
CA GLY A 283 -22.79 16.19 -9.18
C GLY A 283 -24.13 15.76 -8.56
N LYS A 284 -24.41 14.46 -8.58
CA LYS A 284 -25.59 13.85 -7.94
C LYS A 284 -25.17 13.23 -6.61
N LYS A 285 -25.98 13.43 -5.56
CA LYS A 285 -25.76 12.74 -4.28
C LYS A 285 -26.26 11.30 -4.38
N GLN A 286 -25.39 10.37 -4.02
CA GLN A 286 -25.66 8.94 -4.04
C GLN A 286 -25.58 8.38 -2.61
N LYS A 287 -26.58 7.58 -2.20
CA LYS A 287 -26.60 6.94 -0.88
C LYS A 287 -25.71 5.72 -0.89
N VAL A 288 -24.78 5.66 0.05
CA VAL A 288 -23.76 4.60 0.17
C VAL A 288 -23.48 4.33 1.64
N LYS A 289 -22.55 3.42 1.95
CA LYS A 289 -22.06 3.23 3.31
C LYS A 289 -20.57 2.91 3.29
N TYR A 290 -19.75 3.69 3.96
CA TYR A 290 -18.30 3.45 4.04
C TYR A 290 -17.72 3.97 5.35
N ALA A 291 -16.65 3.35 5.85
CA ALA A 291 -15.93 3.78 7.04
C ALA A 291 -14.85 4.83 6.74
N HIS A 292 -14.69 5.78 7.66
CA HIS A 292 -13.58 6.72 7.71
C HIS A 292 -12.92 6.64 9.07
N ASN A 293 -11.69 6.14 9.07
CA ASN A 293 -10.91 5.87 10.27
C ASN A 293 -9.74 6.85 10.39
N VAL A 294 -9.58 7.47 11.56
CA VAL A 294 -8.59 8.52 11.80
C VAL A 294 -7.87 8.26 13.11
N TRP A 295 -6.53 8.36 13.08
CA TRP A 295 -5.67 8.35 14.24
C TRP A 295 -5.39 9.77 14.74
N ASP A 296 -5.49 9.98 16.05
CA ASP A 296 -5.11 11.22 16.72
C ASP A 296 -3.82 10.99 17.52
N GLU A 297 -2.74 11.69 17.13
CA GLU A 297 -1.43 11.58 17.78
C GLU A 297 -1.37 12.23 19.16
N THR A 298 -2.34 13.08 19.54
CA THR A 298 -2.38 13.71 20.86
C THR A 298 -3.09 12.86 21.89
N THR A 299 -4.17 12.19 21.48
CA THR A 299 -4.89 11.25 22.35
C THR A 299 -4.39 9.82 22.21
N HIS A 300 -3.54 9.52 21.22
CA HIS A 300 -3.07 8.19 20.86
C HIS A 300 -4.21 7.21 20.59
N THR A 301 -5.27 7.65 19.90
CA THR A 301 -6.46 6.83 19.65
C THR A 301 -6.93 6.87 18.20
N GLY A 302 -7.38 5.74 17.69
CA GLY A 302 -8.15 5.64 16.46
C GLY A 302 -9.64 5.88 16.69
N THR A 303 -10.32 6.45 15.69
CA THR A 303 -11.78 6.53 15.62
C THR A 303 -12.25 5.95 14.29
N SER A 304 -13.50 5.48 14.23
CA SER A 304 -14.13 4.99 13.00
C SER A 304 -15.53 5.59 12.88
N THR A 305 -15.82 6.22 11.75
CA THR A 305 -17.12 6.83 11.49
C THR A 305 -17.69 6.29 10.19
N ILE A 306 -18.96 5.88 10.20
CA ILE A 306 -19.68 5.53 8.98
C ILE A 306 -20.20 6.78 8.29
N LYS A 307 -19.93 6.89 7.00
CA LYS A 307 -20.42 7.92 6.08
C LYS A 307 -21.50 7.32 5.18
N GLU A 308 -22.47 8.14 4.76
CA GLU A 308 -23.72 7.66 4.15
C GLU A 308 -24.01 8.19 2.73
N ASP A 309 -23.17 9.08 2.22
CA ASP A 309 -23.31 9.60 0.87
C ASP A 309 -21.98 10.00 0.24
N VAL A 310 -21.97 10.00 -1.10
CA VAL A 310 -20.92 10.55 -1.95
C VAL A 310 -21.54 11.38 -3.07
N THR A 311 -20.76 12.30 -3.64
CA THR A 311 -21.14 13.03 -4.85
C THR A 311 -20.61 12.29 -6.07
N VAL A 312 -21.45 12.02 -7.06
CA VAL A 312 -21.11 11.26 -8.26
C VAL A 312 -21.36 12.08 -9.52
N LEU A 313 -20.40 12.05 -10.45
CA LEU A 313 -20.52 12.57 -11.80
C LEU A 313 -20.63 11.39 -12.77
N ASP A 314 -21.69 11.37 -13.60
CA ASP A 314 -21.87 10.33 -14.61
C ASP A 314 -21.21 10.75 -15.93
N VAL A 315 -20.14 10.06 -16.32
CA VAL A 315 -19.37 10.42 -17.51
C VAL A 315 -20.15 10.16 -18.81
N SER A 316 -21.21 9.36 -18.76
CA SER A 316 -22.11 9.17 -19.90
C SER A 316 -23.02 10.38 -20.13
N GLU A 317 -23.20 11.25 -19.13
CA GLU A 317 -23.94 12.52 -19.23
C GLU A 317 -23.00 13.71 -19.49
N LEU A 318 -21.76 13.65 -19.00
CA LEU A 318 -20.76 14.73 -19.04
C LEU A 318 -19.60 14.39 -20.01
N LYS A 319 -19.89 14.59 -21.30
CA LYS A 319 -19.12 14.05 -22.45
C LYS A 319 -17.69 14.57 -22.63
N ASP A 320 -17.31 15.66 -21.99
CA ASP A 320 -16.01 16.32 -22.13
C ASP A 320 -15.12 16.16 -20.88
N ILE A 321 -15.49 15.26 -19.96
CA ILE A 321 -14.63 14.85 -18.83
C ILE A 321 -13.68 13.74 -19.24
N CYS A 322 -14.14 12.75 -20.03
CA CYS A 322 -13.39 11.54 -20.34
C CYS A 322 -13.24 11.34 -21.85
N TYR A 323 -12.10 10.76 -22.24
CA TYR A 323 -11.80 10.37 -23.62
C TYR A 323 -11.10 9.02 -23.63
N MET A 324 -11.48 8.13 -24.54
CA MET A 324 -10.88 6.80 -24.69
C MET A 324 -9.79 6.84 -25.77
N ILE A 325 -8.55 6.53 -25.40
CA ILE A 325 -7.42 6.41 -26.32
C ILE A 325 -7.21 4.91 -26.60
N PRO A 326 -7.38 4.41 -27.83
CA PRO A 326 -7.14 3.01 -28.14
C PRO A 326 -5.72 2.58 -27.77
N CYS A 327 -5.57 1.47 -27.04
CA CYS A 327 -4.26 0.97 -26.59
C CYS A 327 -4.17 -0.57 -26.72
N PRO A 328 -3.23 -1.11 -27.52
CA PRO A 328 -2.98 -2.55 -27.62
C PRO A 328 -2.18 -3.07 -26.41
N LYS A 329 -2.37 -4.29 -25.92
CA LYS A 329 -3.62 -5.06 -25.86
C LYS A 329 -3.79 -5.52 -24.42
N SER A 330 -4.96 -5.23 -23.84
CA SER A 330 -5.19 -5.37 -22.40
C SER A 330 -4.06 -4.73 -21.58
N PRO A 331 -3.79 -3.42 -21.84
CA PRO A 331 -2.62 -2.73 -21.32
C PRO A 331 -2.60 -2.77 -19.80
N HIS A 332 -1.39 -2.81 -19.23
CA HIS A 332 -1.17 -2.78 -17.80
C HIS A 332 -0.72 -1.39 -17.34
N GLY A 333 0.53 -1.02 -17.59
CA GLY A 333 1.08 0.32 -17.32
C GLY A 333 0.49 1.41 -18.22
N CYS A 334 0.33 2.59 -17.63
CA CYS A 334 -0.01 3.83 -18.30
C CYS A 334 0.81 4.95 -17.66
N ASP A 335 2.05 5.11 -18.12
CA ASP A 335 3.07 5.90 -17.42
C ASP A 335 3.29 7.27 -18.06
N VAL A 336 3.32 8.34 -17.26
CA VAL A 336 3.49 9.72 -17.75
C VAL A 336 4.91 10.19 -17.48
N ASP A 337 5.59 10.69 -18.51
CA ASP A 337 6.97 11.14 -18.42
C ASP A 337 7.11 12.42 -17.56
N PRO A 338 8.32 12.76 -17.07
CA PRO A 338 8.54 13.93 -16.22
C PRO A 338 8.14 15.28 -16.86
N THR A 339 8.10 15.37 -18.19
CA THR A 339 7.65 16.59 -18.89
C THR A 339 6.13 16.68 -19.00
N GLY A 340 5.45 15.55 -18.85
CA GLY A 340 4.02 15.40 -19.04
C GLY A 340 3.57 15.39 -20.50
N GLU A 341 4.50 15.43 -21.44
CA GLU A 341 4.20 15.38 -22.87
C GLU A 341 3.85 13.97 -23.33
N TYR A 342 4.47 12.95 -22.75
CA TYR A 342 4.38 11.58 -23.24
C TYR A 342 3.65 10.66 -22.26
N ILE A 343 2.68 9.92 -22.79
CA ILE A 343 1.92 8.90 -22.07
C ILE A 343 2.26 7.54 -22.68
N VAL A 344 2.86 6.66 -21.89
CA VAL A 344 3.39 5.36 -22.31
C VAL A 344 2.41 4.26 -21.93
N GLY A 345 1.80 3.62 -22.91
CA GLY A 345 0.98 2.41 -22.70
C GLY A 345 1.86 1.16 -22.70
N SER A 346 1.75 0.32 -21.68
CA SER A 346 2.45 -0.97 -21.63
C SER A 346 1.53 -2.08 -22.12
N GLY A 347 1.79 -2.57 -23.33
CA GLY A 347 0.84 -3.37 -24.08
C GLY A 347 0.60 -4.81 -23.61
N LYS A 348 1.22 -5.28 -22.53
CA LYS A 348 1.07 -6.61 -21.90
C LYS A 348 1.04 -7.78 -22.89
N LEU A 349 -0.12 -8.08 -23.47
CA LEU A 349 -0.31 -9.16 -24.44
C LEU A 349 0.26 -8.81 -25.83
N ALA A 350 0.40 -7.52 -26.12
CA ALA A 350 1.09 -7.02 -27.29
C ALA A 350 2.59 -6.80 -26.99
N ALA A 351 3.46 -7.27 -27.89
CA ALA A 351 4.89 -6.97 -27.88
C ALA A 351 5.18 -5.57 -28.43
N LEU A 352 4.49 -4.56 -27.89
CA LEU A 352 4.47 -3.17 -28.35
C LEU A 352 4.33 -2.23 -27.15
N ILE A 353 4.96 -1.06 -27.26
CA ILE A 353 4.77 0.05 -26.33
C ILE A 353 4.34 1.27 -27.16
N PRO A 354 3.04 1.60 -27.22
CA PRO A 354 2.57 2.87 -27.75
C PRO A 354 2.98 4.04 -26.85
N VAL A 355 3.47 5.11 -27.47
CA VAL A 355 3.73 6.39 -26.82
C VAL A 355 2.75 7.40 -27.42
N PHE A 356 1.90 7.98 -26.58
CA PHE A 356 0.96 9.03 -26.96
C PHE A 356 1.54 10.40 -26.62
N SER A 357 1.22 11.41 -27.42
CA SER A 357 1.60 12.82 -27.17
C SER A 357 0.39 13.57 -26.62
N PHE A 358 0.62 14.34 -25.56
CA PHE A 358 -0.42 15.14 -24.94
C PHE A 358 -0.89 16.28 -25.86
N ASP A 359 0.03 16.95 -26.58
CA ASP A 359 -0.35 17.94 -27.60
C ASP A 359 -1.25 17.33 -28.68
N LYS A 360 -0.86 16.16 -29.17
CA LYS A 360 -1.63 15.42 -30.18
C LYS A 360 -3.01 15.03 -29.65
N LEU A 361 -3.10 14.56 -28.41
CA LEU A 361 -4.36 14.28 -27.75
C LEU A 361 -5.25 15.53 -27.65
N GLN A 362 -4.72 16.67 -27.19
CA GLN A 362 -5.47 17.92 -27.10
C GLN A 362 -5.95 18.40 -28.48
N ALA A 363 -5.08 18.31 -29.51
CA ALA A 363 -5.44 18.65 -30.88
C ALA A 363 -6.55 17.73 -31.42
N ALA A 364 -6.46 16.42 -31.15
CA ALA A 364 -7.49 15.46 -31.55
C ALA A 364 -8.84 15.75 -30.88
N ILE A 365 -8.84 16.12 -29.59
CA ILE A 365 -10.05 16.51 -28.85
C ILE A 365 -10.64 17.80 -29.44
N ALA A 366 -9.82 18.84 -29.65
CA ALA A 366 -10.27 20.12 -30.20
C ALA A 366 -10.85 19.97 -31.62
N ASN A 367 -10.24 19.13 -32.45
CA ASN A 367 -10.67 18.85 -33.81
C ASN A 367 -11.79 17.80 -33.89
N LYS A 368 -12.24 17.24 -32.75
CA LYS A 368 -13.21 16.13 -32.69
C LYS A 368 -12.80 14.94 -33.56
N ALA A 369 -11.51 14.63 -33.59
CA ALA A 369 -10.94 13.55 -34.36
C ALA A 369 -11.21 12.20 -33.67
N PHE A 370 -12.48 11.81 -33.65
CA PHE A 370 -12.99 10.64 -32.95
C PHE A 370 -13.37 9.51 -33.93
N ASP A 371 -13.31 8.28 -33.43
CA ASP A 371 -13.75 7.05 -34.09
C ASP A 371 -14.89 6.41 -33.30
N GLY A 372 -16.01 7.13 -33.24
CA GLY A 372 -17.19 6.73 -32.48
C GLY A 372 -17.09 6.99 -30.96
N GLU A 373 -17.90 6.24 -30.21
CA GLU A 373 -18.02 6.35 -28.75
C GLU A 373 -18.05 4.96 -28.11
N TYR A 374 -17.55 4.86 -26.88
CA TYR A 374 -17.65 3.67 -26.02
C TYR A 374 -18.53 4.00 -24.81
N GLU A 375 -19.74 3.42 -24.76
CA GLU A 375 -20.76 3.73 -23.73
C GLU A 375 -20.95 5.25 -23.49
N GLY A 376 -20.92 6.02 -24.59
CA GLY A 376 -21.11 7.46 -24.54
C GLY A 376 -19.84 8.27 -24.26
N ILE A 377 -18.66 7.65 -24.21
CA ILE A 377 -17.37 8.35 -24.08
C ILE A 377 -16.71 8.43 -25.46
N PRO A 378 -16.28 9.61 -25.94
CA PRO A 378 -15.61 9.74 -27.24
C PRO A 378 -14.34 8.87 -27.33
N VAL A 379 -14.18 8.16 -28.43
CA VAL A 379 -12.98 7.37 -28.72
C VAL A 379 -12.09 8.18 -29.65
N VAL A 380 -10.89 8.54 -29.22
CA VAL A 380 -9.90 9.28 -30.03
C VAL A 380 -9.34 8.36 -31.11
N LYS A 381 -9.20 8.87 -32.35
CA LYS A 381 -8.50 8.14 -33.41
C LYS A 381 -7.06 7.88 -32.97
N TYR A 382 -6.64 6.62 -33.05
CA TYR A 382 -5.36 6.16 -32.51
C TYR A 382 -4.17 6.99 -33.02
N GLU A 383 -4.10 7.19 -34.33
CA GLU A 383 -3.03 7.89 -35.04
C GLU A 383 -2.97 9.39 -34.70
N GLU A 384 -4.10 9.96 -34.29
CA GLU A 384 -4.24 11.37 -33.95
C GLU A 384 -3.69 11.68 -32.56
N ALA A 385 -3.61 10.70 -31.65
CA ALA A 385 -2.95 10.84 -30.34
C ALA A 385 -1.53 10.23 -30.31
N LEU A 386 -1.23 9.28 -31.20
CA LEU A 386 0.02 8.51 -31.19
C LEU A 386 1.24 9.39 -31.54
N TYR A 387 2.23 9.44 -30.67
CA TYR A 387 3.56 9.95 -31.00
C TYR A 387 4.35 8.92 -31.82
N GLY A 388 4.34 7.67 -31.38
CA GLY A 388 4.87 6.53 -32.11
C GLY A 388 4.87 5.27 -31.26
N GLU A 389 5.51 4.21 -31.75
CA GLU A 389 5.56 2.92 -31.06
C GLU A 389 7.00 2.43 -30.96
N VAL A 390 7.41 1.98 -29.77
CA VAL A 390 8.68 1.29 -29.59
C VAL A 390 8.54 -0.11 -30.19
N LYS A 391 9.26 -0.39 -31.27
CA LYS A 391 9.16 -1.66 -32.01
C LYS A 391 10.09 -2.73 -31.42
N LYS A 392 9.56 -3.95 -31.31
CA LYS A 392 10.27 -5.14 -30.78
C LYS A 392 10.92 -4.89 -29.41
N PRO A 393 10.20 -4.31 -28.43
CA PRO A 393 10.80 -3.94 -27.16
C PRO A 393 10.96 -5.17 -26.24
N GLY A 394 10.27 -6.29 -26.47
CA GLY A 394 10.38 -7.51 -25.66
C GLY A 394 9.02 -8.19 -25.55
N LEU A 395 8.89 -9.20 -24.68
CA LEU A 395 7.62 -9.91 -24.46
C LEU A 395 7.04 -9.60 -23.07
N GLY A 396 5.78 -9.18 -23.04
CA GLY A 396 5.08 -8.87 -21.80
C GLY A 396 5.45 -7.52 -21.16
N PRO A 397 5.44 -6.38 -21.89
CA PRO A 397 5.70 -5.07 -21.27
C PRO A 397 4.64 -4.75 -20.21
N LEU A 398 5.06 -4.43 -18.99
CA LEU A 398 4.14 -4.16 -17.87
C LEU A 398 4.19 -2.73 -17.34
N HIS A 399 5.37 -2.20 -16.98
CA HIS A 399 5.48 -0.93 -16.26
C HIS A 399 6.69 -0.14 -16.74
N THR A 400 6.57 1.19 -16.83
CA THR A 400 7.64 2.08 -17.30
C THR A 400 7.99 3.15 -16.27
N GLU A 401 9.29 3.31 -16.02
CA GLU A 401 9.88 4.37 -15.19
C GLU A 401 10.77 5.30 -16.03
N PHE A 402 11.03 6.52 -15.54
CA PHE A 402 11.76 7.55 -16.28
C PHE A 402 12.96 8.10 -15.50
N ASP A 403 14.06 8.39 -16.20
CA ASP A 403 15.24 8.98 -15.56
C ASP A 403 15.29 10.52 -15.62
N GLY A 404 14.37 11.16 -16.33
CA GLY A 404 14.40 12.62 -16.54
C GLY A 404 15.54 13.11 -17.44
N LYS A 405 16.31 12.19 -18.05
CA LYS A 405 17.39 12.45 -19.02
C LYS A 405 17.00 12.04 -20.44
N GLY A 406 15.71 11.79 -20.68
CA GLY A 406 15.16 11.41 -21.98
C GLY A 406 15.07 9.90 -22.21
N PHE A 407 15.36 9.07 -21.20
CA PHE A 407 15.18 7.62 -21.30
C PHE A 407 14.05 7.11 -20.41
N ALA A 408 13.42 6.05 -20.90
CA ALA A 408 12.42 5.26 -20.22
C ALA A 408 12.94 3.83 -20.03
N TYR A 409 12.49 3.19 -18.95
CA TYR A 409 12.90 1.85 -18.52
C TYR A 409 11.63 1.04 -18.36
N THR A 410 11.46 -0.01 -19.15
CA THR A 410 10.23 -0.82 -19.14
C THR A 410 10.54 -2.25 -18.69
N SER A 411 9.68 -2.80 -17.82
CA SER A 411 9.74 -4.19 -17.38
C SER A 411 9.06 -5.14 -18.37
N PHE A 412 9.64 -6.32 -18.56
CA PHE A 412 9.10 -7.37 -19.43
C PHE A 412 8.94 -8.68 -18.66
N PHE A 413 7.69 -9.04 -18.38
CA PHE A 413 7.35 -10.18 -17.54
C PHE A 413 7.74 -11.52 -18.15
N VAL A 414 7.49 -11.69 -19.46
CA VAL A 414 7.68 -12.99 -20.15
C VAL A 414 9.14 -13.19 -20.51
N SER A 415 9.81 -12.15 -21.05
CA SER A 415 11.25 -12.25 -21.35
C SER A 415 12.16 -12.03 -20.14
N SER A 416 11.60 -11.60 -19.00
CA SER A 416 12.30 -11.44 -17.72
C SER A 416 13.51 -10.51 -17.83
N GLU A 417 13.25 -9.29 -18.28
CA GLU A 417 14.27 -8.27 -18.52
C GLU A 417 13.75 -6.84 -18.28
N ILE A 418 14.68 -5.91 -18.15
CA ILE A 418 14.43 -4.47 -18.20
C ILE A 418 15.02 -3.94 -19.51
N VAL A 419 14.28 -3.07 -20.19
CA VAL A 419 14.71 -2.46 -21.44
C VAL A 419 14.74 -0.96 -21.27
N LYS A 420 15.92 -0.36 -21.48
CA LYS A 420 16.13 1.08 -21.54
C LYS A 420 15.97 1.55 -22.98
N TRP A 421 15.17 2.57 -23.21
CA TRP A 421 14.91 3.12 -24.53
C TRP A 421 14.78 4.65 -24.50
N ASN A 422 15.10 5.30 -25.62
CA ASN A 422 15.04 6.74 -25.77
C ASN A 422 13.60 7.17 -26.14
N ILE A 423 13.03 8.11 -25.37
CA ILE A 423 11.63 8.52 -25.53
C ILE A 423 11.40 9.25 -26.86
N LYS A 424 12.33 10.11 -27.26
CA LYS A 424 12.21 10.92 -28.48
C LYS A 424 12.36 10.06 -29.74
N ASP A 425 13.37 9.20 -29.74
CA ASP A 425 13.74 8.41 -30.92
C ASP A 425 13.00 7.06 -30.97
N LEU A 426 12.36 6.64 -29.87
CA LEU A 426 11.67 5.35 -29.73
C LEU A 426 12.58 4.14 -29.97
N THR A 427 13.87 4.28 -29.65
CA THR A 427 14.90 3.27 -29.89
C THR A 427 15.38 2.63 -28.59
N VAL A 428 15.56 1.31 -28.61
CA VAL A 428 16.16 0.56 -27.50
C VAL A 428 17.66 0.82 -27.46
N VAL A 429 18.19 1.18 -26.28
CA VAL A 429 19.61 1.52 -26.08
C VAL A 429 20.32 0.55 -25.11
N ASP A 430 19.57 -0.13 -24.25
CA ASP A 430 20.11 -1.15 -23.36
C ASP A 430 19.07 -2.18 -22.90
N ARG A 431 19.55 -3.36 -22.49
CA ARG A 431 18.74 -4.45 -21.95
C ARG A 431 19.52 -5.19 -20.88
N VAL A 432 18.85 -5.54 -19.78
CA VAL A 432 19.43 -6.38 -18.72
C VAL A 432 18.44 -7.43 -18.24
N PRO A 433 18.88 -8.67 -17.94
CA PRO A 433 18.01 -9.69 -17.41
C PRO A 433 17.58 -9.37 -15.96
N THR A 434 16.39 -9.81 -15.60
CA THR A 434 15.92 -9.92 -14.22
C THR A 434 15.64 -11.39 -13.88
N PHE A 435 15.56 -11.72 -12.59
CA PHE A 435 15.42 -13.11 -12.17
C PHE A 435 14.36 -13.25 -11.05
N TYR A 436 13.11 -13.60 -11.36
CA TYR A 436 12.51 -13.67 -12.69
C TYR A 436 11.11 -13.04 -12.71
N SER A 437 10.63 -12.77 -13.93
CA SER A 437 9.27 -12.29 -14.18
C SER A 437 9.00 -11.00 -13.41
N VAL A 438 9.73 -9.96 -13.81
CA VAL A 438 9.58 -8.62 -13.24
C VAL A 438 8.17 -8.09 -13.48
N GLY A 439 7.56 -7.58 -12.41
CA GLY A 439 6.31 -6.84 -12.44
C GLY A 439 6.60 -5.36 -12.64
N HIS A 440 6.59 -4.59 -11.56
CA HIS A 440 6.86 -3.15 -11.60
C HIS A 440 8.34 -2.82 -11.36
N LEU A 441 8.66 -1.58 -11.69
CA LEU A 441 9.96 -0.96 -11.48
C LEU A 441 9.81 0.22 -10.52
N SER A 442 10.89 0.68 -9.91
CA SER A 442 10.92 1.93 -9.15
C SER A 442 12.25 2.64 -9.38
N ILE A 443 12.21 3.86 -9.91
CA ILE A 443 13.33 4.81 -9.86
C ILE A 443 12.99 5.83 -8.76
N PRO A 444 13.91 6.22 -7.87
CA PRO A 444 13.64 7.28 -6.90
C PRO A 444 13.11 8.55 -7.59
N GLY A 445 11.86 8.92 -7.29
CA GLY A 445 11.15 10.01 -7.96
C GLY A 445 10.84 9.81 -9.46
N GLY A 446 10.86 8.58 -10.00
CA GLY A 446 10.63 8.30 -11.42
C GLY A 446 9.22 8.69 -11.91
N ASN A 447 8.24 8.68 -11.00
CA ASN A 447 6.88 9.19 -11.20
C ASN A 447 6.73 10.69 -10.86
N THR A 448 7.81 11.48 -10.85
CA THR A 448 7.80 12.92 -10.54
C THR A 448 8.33 13.74 -11.73
N ARG A 449 8.36 15.06 -11.60
CA ARG A 449 9.02 15.96 -12.55
C ARG A 449 10.54 15.97 -12.43
N LYS A 450 11.09 15.52 -11.29
CA LYS A 450 12.53 15.46 -11.05
C LYS A 450 12.95 14.11 -10.44
N PRO A 451 13.05 13.06 -11.28
CA PRO A 451 13.64 11.80 -10.85
C PRO A 451 15.08 12.00 -10.35
N SER A 452 15.53 11.12 -9.44
CA SER A 452 16.92 10.96 -9.02
C SER A 452 17.47 9.64 -9.56
N PRO A 453 17.86 9.58 -10.84
CA PRO A 453 18.15 8.34 -11.56
C PRO A 453 19.56 7.81 -11.27
N LYS A 454 19.81 7.43 -10.02
CA LYS A 454 21.01 6.68 -9.62
C LYS A 454 20.73 5.18 -9.60
N TYR A 455 19.56 4.81 -9.10
CA TYR A 455 19.15 3.42 -8.94
C TYR A 455 17.80 3.15 -9.61
N LEU A 456 17.61 1.88 -9.99
CA LEU A 456 16.34 1.31 -10.43
C LEU A 456 16.13 -0.01 -9.69
N VAL A 457 14.96 -0.20 -9.08
CA VAL A 457 14.57 -1.45 -8.42
C VAL A 457 13.60 -2.21 -9.31
N ALA A 458 13.83 -3.50 -9.52
CA ALA A 458 12.90 -4.41 -10.19
C ALA A 458 12.27 -5.38 -9.19
N TYR A 459 10.94 -5.42 -9.14
CA TYR A 459 10.19 -6.30 -8.25
C TYR A 459 9.76 -7.57 -8.98
N ASN A 460 10.47 -8.67 -8.73
CA ASN A 460 10.30 -9.96 -9.40
C ASN A 460 9.26 -10.83 -8.71
N LYS A 461 8.44 -11.52 -9.51
CA LYS A 461 7.31 -12.33 -9.02
C LYS A 461 7.67 -13.80 -8.82
N ILE A 462 8.76 -14.27 -9.44
CA ILE A 462 9.17 -15.67 -9.41
C ILE A 462 10.63 -15.73 -8.96
N THR A 463 10.86 -16.27 -7.76
CA THR A 463 12.19 -16.29 -7.13
C THR A 463 13.03 -17.52 -7.51
N LYS A 464 12.47 -18.73 -7.51
CA LYS A 464 13.22 -19.96 -7.86
C LYS A 464 14.56 -20.10 -7.13
N ASP A 465 15.67 -19.94 -7.84
CA ASP A 465 17.03 -20.28 -7.44
C ASP A 465 17.85 -19.09 -6.93
N ARG A 466 17.22 -17.95 -6.64
CA ARG A 466 17.92 -16.75 -6.16
C ARG A 466 18.39 -16.85 -4.71
N TYR A 467 17.68 -17.58 -3.87
CA TYR A 467 17.96 -17.70 -2.44
C TYR A 467 18.06 -19.17 -2.02
N LEU A 468 18.53 -19.38 -0.77
CA LEU A 468 18.43 -20.69 -0.15
C LEU A 468 16.95 -21.13 -0.11
N PRO A 469 16.64 -22.39 -0.43
CA PRO A 469 15.26 -22.86 -0.50
C PRO A 469 14.64 -22.90 0.90
N THR A 470 13.42 -22.35 1.03
CA THR A 470 12.63 -22.33 2.28
C THR A 470 11.39 -23.24 2.23
N GLY A 471 11.38 -24.21 1.31
CA GLY A 471 10.25 -25.10 1.08
C GLY A 471 9.42 -24.68 -0.13
N PRO A 472 8.13 -25.08 -0.20
CA PRO A 472 7.24 -24.74 -1.32
C PRO A 472 6.94 -23.24 -1.45
N GLU A 473 7.10 -22.48 -0.37
CA GLU A 473 6.92 -21.04 -0.33
C GLU A 473 8.29 -20.35 -0.34
N LEU A 474 8.43 -19.36 -1.22
CA LEU A 474 9.63 -18.53 -1.36
C LEU A 474 9.24 -17.06 -1.21
N THR A 475 10.11 -16.27 -0.59
CA THR A 475 10.00 -14.81 -0.63
C THR A 475 10.25 -14.29 -2.04
N GLN A 476 9.56 -13.21 -2.43
CA GLN A 476 9.83 -12.51 -3.69
C GLN A 476 11.19 -11.80 -3.64
N SER A 477 11.71 -11.45 -4.82
CA SER A 477 13.03 -10.82 -4.98
C SER A 477 12.88 -9.40 -5.52
N ALA A 478 13.57 -8.46 -4.87
CA ALA A 478 13.86 -7.15 -5.42
C ALA A 478 15.31 -7.11 -5.90
N GLN A 479 15.51 -6.58 -7.12
CA GLN A 479 16.83 -6.45 -7.74
C GLN A 479 17.16 -4.98 -7.96
N LEU A 480 18.26 -4.52 -7.37
CA LEU A 480 18.75 -3.15 -7.49
C LEU A 480 19.74 -3.04 -8.64
N PHE A 481 19.50 -2.09 -9.54
CA PHE A 481 20.38 -1.74 -10.64
C PHE A 481 20.93 -0.33 -10.45
N ASP A 482 22.24 -0.16 -10.62
CA ASP A 482 22.87 1.14 -10.85
C ASP A 482 22.60 1.54 -12.31
N ILE A 483 21.99 2.72 -12.47
CA ILE A 483 21.63 3.33 -13.76
C ILE A 483 22.30 4.69 -13.97
N SER A 484 23.30 5.02 -13.15
CA SER A 484 24.00 6.31 -13.23
C SER A 484 24.90 6.43 -14.47
N GLY A 485 25.38 5.30 -15.00
CA GLY A 485 26.17 5.20 -16.22
C GLY A 485 25.35 4.89 -17.47
N ASP A 486 26.05 4.60 -18.58
CA ASP A 486 25.41 4.33 -19.87
C ASP A 486 24.62 3.01 -19.89
N LYS A 487 25.15 2.00 -19.17
CA LYS A 487 24.63 0.64 -19.08
C LYS A 487 24.08 0.34 -17.70
N MET A 488 22.95 -0.35 -17.64
CA MET A 488 22.36 -0.81 -16.39
C MET A 488 23.24 -1.92 -15.78
N GLN A 489 23.47 -1.88 -14.47
CA GLN A 489 24.28 -2.87 -13.76
C GLN A 489 23.55 -3.36 -12.51
N MET A 490 23.27 -4.67 -12.41
CA MET A 490 22.70 -5.24 -11.18
C MET A 490 23.76 -5.21 -10.08
N ILE A 491 23.43 -4.56 -8.96
CA ILE A 491 24.34 -4.38 -7.82
C ILE A 491 23.90 -5.09 -6.53
N LEU A 492 22.62 -5.45 -6.44
CA LEU A 492 22.07 -6.17 -5.29
C LEU A 492 20.82 -6.97 -5.68
N ASP A 493 20.61 -8.10 -5.00
CA ASP A 493 19.42 -8.93 -5.04
C ASP A 493 19.03 -9.21 -3.58
N PHE A 494 17.81 -8.87 -3.15
CA PHE A 494 17.37 -8.96 -1.76
C PHE A 494 15.89 -9.40 -1.61
N PRO A 495 15.56 -10.20 -0.58
CA PRO A 495 14.21 -10.74 -0.40
C PRO A 495 13.23 -9.67 0.09
N THR A 496 11.95 -9.86 -0.22
CA THR A 496 10.86 -8.97 0.20
C THR A 496 9.69 -9.72 0.86
N ILE A 497 8.80 -8.99 1.53
CA ILE A 497 7.62 -9.53 2.24
C ILE A 497 6.37 -9.42 1.36
N GLY A 498 5.58 -10.51 1.33
CA GLY A 498 4.16 -10.49 0.97
C GLY A 498 3.84 -10.21 -0.49
N GLU A 499 4.76 -10.47 -1.41
CA GLU A 499 4.70 -10.11 -2.82
C GLU A 499 4.46 -8.61 -3.07
N PRO A 500 5.50 -7.76 -2.96
CA PRO A 500 5.36 -6.36 -3.33
C PRO A 500 4.90 -6.18 -4.77
N HIS A 501 3.86 -5.36 -4.97
CA HIS A 501 3.41 -5.00 -6.31
C HIS A 501 4.16 -3.78 -6.83
N TYR A 502 4.32 -2.74 -6.02
CA TYR A 502 5.00 -1.50 -6.39
C TYR A 502 5.69 -0.83 -5.21
N ALA A 503 6.50 0.18 -5.50
CA ALA A 503 7.23 0.95 -4.51
C ALA A 503 7.56 2.36 -5.01
N GLN A 504 7.75 3.28 -4.07
CA GLN A 504 8.32 4.59 -4.34
C GLN A 504 9.46 4.89 -3.38
N SER A 505 10.44 5.64 -3.86
CA SER A 505 11.63 5.97 -3.07
C SER A 505 11.84 7.47 -2.97
N ALA A 506 12.26 7.92 -1.79
CA ALA A 506 12.54 9.32 -1.49
C ALA A 506 13.97 9.46 -0.94
N PRO A 507 14.66 10.59 -1.20
CA PRO A 507 15.96 10.87 -0.57
C PRO A 507 15.88 10.75 0.96
N ALA A 508 16.84 10.08 1.58
CA ALA A 508 16.84 9.82 3.02
C ALA A 508 16.83 11.13 3.83
N ASP A 509 17.60 12.14 3.40
CA ASP A 509 17.65 13.44 4.07
C ASP A 509 16.34 14.22 4.01
N LEU A 510 15.53 14.05 2.94
CA LEU A 510 14.22 14.68 2.87
C LEU A 510 13.31 14.17 3.99
N ILE A 511 13.34 12.87 4.23
CA ILE A 511 12.48 12.22 5.23
C ILE A 511 13.04 12.38 6.63
N ARG A 512 14.35 12.17 6.83
CA ARG A 512 14.98 12.29 8.16
C ARG A 512 14.97 13.71 8.72
N ASN A 513 15.00 14.72 7.85
CA ASN A 513 14.97 16.12 8.25
C ASN A 513 13.56 16.74 8.20
N ASN A 514 12.50 15.94 8.03
CA ASN A 514 11.12 16.45 8.00
C ASN A 514 10.55 16.79 9.39
N GLY A 515 11.36 16.64 10.45
CA GLY A 515 10.91 16.74 11.84
C GLY A 515 10.33 15.42 12.37
N GLN A 516 10.98 14.29 12.03
CA GLN A 516 10.58 12.97 12.51
C GLN A 516 10.42 12.95 14.03
N LEU A 517 9.31 12.35 14.47
CA LEU A 517 9.01 12.18 15.88
C LEU A 517 9.86 11.02 16.43
N LYS A 518 10.58 11.30 17.51
CA LYS A 518 11.38 10.30 18.23
C LYS A 518 10.73 9.85 19.54
N ILE A 519 10.08 10.79 20.23
CA ILE A 519 9.54 10.63 21.58
C ILE A 519 8.25 11.45 21.64
N TYR A 520 7.19 10.90 22.24
CA TYR A 520 6.00 11.67 22.58
C TYR A 520 6.23 12.41 23.90
N SER A 521 5.93 13.71 23.94
CA SER A 521 6.02 14.47 25.20
C SER A 521 4.94 13.99 26.17
N ILE A 522 5.35 13.49 27.34
CA ILE A 522 4.40 13.01 28.36
C ILE A 522 3.45 14.12 28.84
N GLY A 523 3.92 15.38 28.85
CA GLY A 523 3.10 16.55 29.18
C GLY A 523 1.97 16.78 28.19
N GLU A 524 2.20 16.47 26.92
CA GLU A 524 1.26 16.66 25.81
C GLU A 524 0.33 15.46 25.58
N ASN A 525 0.58 14.32 26.23
CA ASN A 525 -0.29 13.15 26.15
C ASN A 525 -1.70 13.49 26.70
N LYS A 526 -2.71 13.44 25.83
CA LYS A 526 -4.12 13.71 26.14
C LYS A 526 -4.98 12.44 26.13
N HIS A 527 -4.36 11.26 26.14
CA HIS A 527 -5.10 10.02 26.22
C HIS A 527 -5.97 10.01 27.49
N PRO A 528 -7.28 9.67 27.40
CA PRO A 528 -8.21 9.80 28.53
C PRO A 528 -7.83 8.94 29.74
N TYR A 529 -7.05 7.88 29.51
CA TYR A 529 -6.57 6.97 30.54
C TYR A 529 -5.07 7.11 30.85
N ALA A 530 -4.41 8.18 30.40
CA ALA A 530 -2.99 8.38 30.72
C ALA A 530 -2.76 8.51 32.23
N ALA A 531 -1.70 7.87 32.73
CA ALA A 531 -1.13 8.12 34.05
C ALA A 531 0.24 8.76 33.84
N LYS A 532 0.40 10.04 34.17
CA LYS A 532 1.62 10.84 33.90
C LYS A 532 2.68 10.73 35.00
N GLY A 533 2.58 9.70 35.82
CA GLY A 533 3.48 9.39 36.92
C GLY A 533 2.87 8.32 37.81
N GLU A 534 3.70 7.63 38.61
CA GLU A 534 3.26 6.53 39.47
C GLU A 534 2.16 6.94 40.48
N ALA A 535 2.11 8.22 40.87
CA ALA A 535 1.07 8.73 41.77
C ALA A 535 -0.33 8.75 41.13
N GLU A 536 -0.42 8.68 39.81
CA GLU A 536 -1.68 8.59 39.06
C GLU A 536 -2.10 7.14 38.77
N SER A 537 -1.20 6.18 39.01
CA SER A 537 -1.48 4.75 38.87
C SER A 537 -2.52 4.28 39.88
N LYS A 538 -3.51 3.54 39.40
CA LYS A 538 -4.66 3.10 40.21
C LYS A 538 -5.39 1.93 39.56
N VAL A 539 -6.12 1.16 40.37
CA VAL A 539 -7.08 0.16 39.89
C VAL A 539 -8.47 0.53 40.40
N VAL A 540 -9.42 0.67 39.48
CA VAL A 540 -10.79 1.14 39.79
C VAL A 540 -11.80 0.19 39.17
N ARG A 541 -12.87 -0.13 39.90
CA ARG A 541 -13.96 -0.98 39.42
C ARG A 541 -15.21 -0.15 39.09
N ASP A 542 -15.75 -0.37 37.90
CA ASP A 542 -17.06 0.13 37.45
C ASP A 542 -17.94 -1.07 37.03
N GLY A 543 -18.78 -1.54 37.96
CA GLY A 543 -19.54 -2.78 37.77
C GLY A 543 -18.64 -3.99 37.53
N ASN A 544 -18.76 -4.60 36.35
CA ASN A 544 -17.89 -5.70 35.90
C ASN A 544 -16.69 -5.22 35.08
N LYS A 545 -16.52 -3.92 34.83
CA LYS A 545 -15.32 -3.38 34.20
C LYS A 545 -14.31 -3.00 35.27
N VAL A 546 -13.05 -3.37 35.06
CA VAL A 546 -11.95 -2.97 35.93
C VAL A 546 -10.91 -2.24 35.09
N HIS A 547 -10.63 -1.00 35.47
CA HIS A 547 -9.66 -0.15 34.80
C HIS A 547 -8.38 -0.12 35.63
N VAL A 548 -7.28 -0.61 35.04
CA VAL A 548 -5.93 -0.56 35.60
C VAL A 548 -5.19 0.56 34.87
N TYR A 549 -4.97 1.68 35.57
CA TYR A 549 -4.11 2.77 35.10
C TYR A 549 -2.70 2.42 35.56
N MET A 550 -1.86 2.04 34.62
CA MET A 550 -0.52 1.53 34.84
C MET A 550 0.51 2.45 34.19
N THR A 551 1.62 2.68 34.88
CA THR A 551 2.80 3.31 34.31
C THR A 551 3.91 2.30 34.11
N ALA A 552 4.69 2.49 33.05
CA ALA A 552 5.88 1.74 32.74
C ALA A 552 7.10 2.68 32.72
N VAL A 553 8.10 2.34 33.52
CA VAL A 553 9.46 2.90 33.48
C VAL A 553 10.40 1.70 33.49
N ARG A 554 11.61 1.84 32.92
CA ARG A 554 12.58 0.73 32.84
C ARG A 554 12.64 -0.08 34.13
N SER A 555 12.45 -1.38 33.96
CA SER A 555 12.49 -2.39 35.03
C SER A 555 11.29 -2.39 36.00
N HIS A 556 10.25 -1.58 35.79
CA HIS A 556 9.14 -1.48 36.75
C HIS A 556 7.77 -1.14 36.13
N PHE A 557 6.76 -1.94 36.47
CA PHE A 557 5.35 -1.57 36.30
C PHE A 557 4.79 -1.03 37.62
N ALA A 558 3.95 0.00 37.53
CA ALA A 558 3.19 0.48 38.68
C ALA A 558 1.71 0.62 38.26
N PRO A 559 0.80 -0.25 38.73
CA PRO A 559 1.01 -1.31 39.72
C PRO A 559 1.62 -2.62 39.16
N ASP A 560 2.33 -3.37 40.00
CA ASP A 560 2.92 -4.68 39.65
C ASP A 560 2.14 -5.88 40.23
N ASN A 561 1.35 -5.72 41.28
CA ASN A 561 0.53 -6.79 41.85
C ASN A 561 -0.88 -6.30 42.08
N ILE A 562 -1.87 -7.07 41.61
CA ILE A 562 -3.29 -6.70 41.61
C ILE A 562 -4.11 -7.86 42.17
N GLU A 563 -4.87 -7.58 43.22
CA GLU A 563 -5.81 -8.50 43.86
C GLU A 563 -7.26 -8.05 43.62
N GLY A 564 -8.21 -8.97 43.74
CA GLY A 564 -9.64 -8.62 43.71
C GLY A 564 -10.28 -8.56 42.33
N ILE A 565 -9.59 -8.98 41.27
CA ILE A 565 -10.19 -9.33 39.98
C ILE A 565 -11.02 -10.61 40.14
N ARG A 566 -12.12 -10.73 39.40
CA ARG A 566 -13.10 -11.82 39.52
C ARG A 566 -13.45 -12.38 38.15
N MET A 567 -13.85 -13.65 38.12
CA MET A 567 -14.50 -14.23 36.94
C MET A 567 -15.71 -13.39 36.52
N GLY A 568 -15.79 -13.06 35.22
CA GLY A 568 -16.81 -12.18 34.66
C GLY A 568 -16.42 -10.71 34.55
N ASP A 569 -15.25 -10.33 35.07
CA ASP A 569 -14.69 -8.99 34.87
C ASP A 569 -14.17 -8.82 33.44
N GLU A 570 -14.35 -7.63 32.89
CA GLU A 570 -13.58 -7.11 31.77
C GLU A 570 -12.48 -6.20 32.31
N VAL A 571 -11.22 -6.60 32.16
CA VAL A 571 -10.06 -5.86 32.69
C VAL A 571 -9.40 -5.08 31.56
N TYR A 572 -9.23 -3.78 31.76
CA TYR A 572 -8.57 -2.87 30.81
C TYR A 572 -7.26 -2.39 31.45
N PHE A 573 -6.14 -2.78 30.86
CA PHE A 573 -4.81 -2.30 31.24
C PHE A 573 -4.44 -1.11 30.38
N HIS A 574 -4.57 0.09 30.92
CA HIS A 574 -4.14 1.35 30.30
C HIS A 574 -2.68 1.58 30.72
N VAL A 575 -1.73 1.33 29.82
CA VAL A 575 -0.30 1.40 30.12
C VAL A 575 0.29 2.66 29.51
N THR A 576 0.82 3.55 30.34
CA THR A 576 1.54 4.76 29.92
C THR A 576 3.04 4.56 30.06
N ASN A 577 3.79 4.71 28.96
CA ASN A 577 5.25 4.69 28.99
C ASN A 577 5.78 6.06 29.43
N LEU A 578 6.43 6.12 30.59
CA LEU A 578 6.97 7.36 31.17
C LEU A 578 8.38 7.71 30.68
N GLU A 579 9.01 6.87 29.86
CA GLU A 579 10.34 7.17 29.31
C GLU A 579 10.27 8.45 28.45
N GLN A 580 11.31 9.26 28.57
CA GLN A 580 11.55 10.46 27.75
C GLN A 580 12.95 10.36 27.11
N ASP A 581 13.31 9.15 26.71
CA ASP A 581 14.52 8.82 25.95
C ASP A 581 14.11 8.09 24.66
N TRP A 582 14.89 8.26 23.60
CA TRP A 582 14.57 7.71 22.29
C TRP A 582 14.93 6.22 22.26
N ASP A 583 14.10 5.43 21.58
CA ASP A 583 14.32 3.98 21.40
C ASP A 583 14.21 3.17 22.70
N VAL A 584 13.31 3.60 23.61
CA VAL A 584 12.99 2.88 24.86
C VAL A 584 11.49 2.54 24.93
N PRO A 585 10.96 1.71 24.02
CA PRO A 585 9.60 1.21 24.13
C PRO A 585 9.46 0.29 25.36
N HIS A 586 8.21 0.09 25.80
CA HIS A 586 7.86 -0.99 26.72
C HIS A 586 6.86 -1.91 26.06
N GLY A 587 6.92 -3.17 26.46
CA GLY A 587 5.92 -4.16 26.11
C GLY A 587 4.93 -4.39 27.24
N PHE A 588 3.76 -4.95 26.96
CA PHE A 588 2.86 -5.48 28.00
C PHE A 588 2.12 -6.72 27.52
N GLY A 589 2.34 -7.84 28.24
CA GLY A 589 1.61 -9.09 28.05
C GLY A 589 1.12 -9.67 29.38
N ILE A 590 -0.02 -10.37 29.34
CA ILE A 590 -0.57 -11.11 30.48
C ILE A 590 -0.91 -12.54 30.08
N LYS A 591 -0.56 -13.50 30.94
CA LYS A 591 -0.74 -14.94 30.67
C LYS A 591 -2.19 -15.25 30.28
N GLY A 592 -2.35 -15.94 29.15
CA GLY A 592 -3.67 -16.40 28.70
C GLY A 592 -4.56 -15.32 28.12
N ALA A 593 -4.04 -14.11 27.85
CA ALA A 593 -4.76 -13.15 27.02
C ALA A 593 -4.98 -13.72 25.61
N ASN A 594 -6.23 -13.72 25.15
CA ASN A 594 -6.60 -13.98 23.76
C ASN A 594 -6.61 -12.66 22.97
N ASN A 595 -5.55 -11.87 23.16
CA ASN A 595 -5.25 -10.60 22.53
C ASN A 595 -3.71 -10.51 22.41
N ALA A 596 -3.18 -9.80 21.43
CA ALA A 596 -1.73 -9.63 21.31
C ALA A 596 -1.17 -8.71 22.41
N GLU A 597 0.16 -8.65 22.52
CA GLU A 597 0.83 -7.70 23.41
C GLU A 597 0.57 -6.24 23.02
N LEU A 598 0.88 -5.33 23.94
CA LEU A 598 1.06 -3.91 23.61
C LEU A 598 2.54 -3.64 23.39
N LEU A 599 2.85 -2.83 22.37
CA LEU A 599 4.13 -2.15 22.24
C LEU A 599 3.89 -0.65 22.43
N ILE A 600 4.41 -0.07 23.51
CA ILE A 600 4.11 1.30 23.95
C ILE A 600 5.34 2.19 23.76
N MET A 601 5.28 3.13 22.83
CA MET A 601 6.39 4.06 22.55
C MET A 601 6.61 5.04 23.72
N PRO A 602 7.83 5.62 23.89
CA PRO A 602 8.10 6.65 24.89
C PRO A 602 7.06 7.79 24.87
N GLY A 603 6.38 8.00 26.00
CA GLY A 603 5.32 9.00 26.19
C GLY A 603 3.92 8.59 25.71
N GLU A 604 3.75 7.42 25.09
CA GLU A 604 2.47 6.89 24.60
C GLU A 604 1.65 6.24 25.73
N THR A 605 0.33 6.18 25.54
CA THR A 605 -0.57 5.34 26.35
C THR A 605 -1.32 4.40 25.43
N THR A 606 -1.36 3.12 25.75
CA THR A 606 -2.16 2.12 25.01
C THR A 606 -2.91 1.19 25.95
N THR A 607 -3.97 0.54 25.46
CA THR A 607 -4.86 -0.28 26.28
C THR A 607 -4.95 -1.71 25.78
N LEU A 608 -4.74 -2.67 26.68
CA LEU A 608 -5.06 -4.08 26.49
C LEU A 608 -6.34 -4.43 27.24
N LYS A 609 -7.37 -4.90 26.51
CA LYS A 609 -8.54 -5.56 27.12
C LYS A 609 -8.25 -7.05 27.34
N TRP A 610 -8.49 -7.52 28.55
CA TRP A 610 -8.37 -8.92 28.96
C TRP A 610 -9.64 -9.36 29.71
N ILE A 611 -10.16 -10.54 29.34
CA ILE A 611 -11.25 -11.20 30.07
C ILE A 611 -10.69 -12.49 30.66
N PRO A 612 -10.60 -12.62 31.99
CA PRO A 612 -10.14 -13.86 32.62
C PRO A 612 -11.05 -15.03 32.29
N ASP A 613 -10.45 -16.15 31.87
CA ASP A 613 -11.19 -17.37 31.51
C ASP A 613 -11.27 -18.39 32.66
N ARG A 614 -10.50 -18.20 33.74
CA ARG A 614 -10.46 -19.07 34.92
C ARG A 614 -9.95 -18.35 36.17
N VAL A 615 -10.22 -18.96 37.33
CA VAL A 615 -9.67 -18.55 38.62
C VAL A 615 -8.18 -18.92 38.69
N GLY A 616 -7.35 -18.06 39.28
CA GLY A 616 -5.93 -18.35 39.46
C GLY A 616 -5.05 -17.11 39.54
N MET A 617 -3.74 -17.35 39.52
CA MET A 617 -2.70 -16.32 39.39
C MET A 617 -2.31 -16.17 37.93
N PHE A 618 -2.33 -14.93 37.43
CA PHE A 618 -1.99 -14.57 36.07
C PHE A 618 -0.80 -13.62 36.09
N PRO A 619 0.41 -14.11 35.74
CA PRO A 619 1.55 -13.22 35.61
C PRO A 619 1.37 -12.29 34.41
N MET A 620 1.84 -11.06 34.57
CA MET A 620 2.01 -10.06 33.53
C MET A 620 3.48 -9.64 33.47
N TYR A 621 3.97 -9.23 32.30
CA TYR A 621 5.38 -8.92 32.09
C TYR A 621 5.60 -7.97 30.91
N CYS A 622 6.75 -7.30 30.90
CA CYS A 622 7.21 -6.51 29.77
C CYS A 622 7.74 -7.44 28.70
N THR A 623 7.12 -7.44 27.53
CA THR A 623 7.50 -8.26 26.38
C THR A 623 8.74 -7.70 25.66
N ASP A 624 8.93 -6.38 25.69
CA ASP A 624 10.09 -5.72 25.09
C ASP A 624 11.33 -5.71 26.02
N PHE A 625 12.52 -5.87 25.43
CA PHE A 625 13.79 -5.79 26.17
C PHE A 625 14.15 -4.32 26.47
N CYS A 626 13.50 -3.75 27.46
CA CYS A 626 13.62 -2.33 27.77
C CYS A 626 14.82 -1.97 28.68
N SER A 627 15.39 -2.94 29.41
CA SER A 627 16.47 -2.70 30.37
C SER A 627 17.23 -3.99 30.72
N ALA A 628 18.37 -3.88 31.41
CA ALA A 628 19.11 -5.04 31.93
C ALA A 628 18.28 -5.89 32.92
N LEU A 629 17.27 -5.30 33.55
CA LEU A 629 16.33 -5.95 34.46
C LEU A 629 14.94 -6.13 33.82
N HIS A 630 14.88 -6.31 32.49
CA HIS A 630 13.63 -6.54 31.77
C HIS A 630 12.89 -7.79 32.27
N GLN A 631 13.62 -8.84 32.67
CA GLN A 631 13.01 -10.08 33.18
C GLN A 631 12.34 -9.87 34.55
N GLU A 632 12.84 -8.93 35.36
CA GLU A 632 12.26 -8.54 36.63
C GLU A 632 11.07 -7.57 36.48
N MET A 633 10.86 -7.01 35.29
CA MET A 633 9.72 -6.15 34.97
C MET A 633 8.45 -6.99 34.74
N GLN A 634 7.93 -7.53 35.84
CA GLN A 634 6.78 -8.43 35.86
C GLN A 634 5.93 -8.22 37.10
N GLY A 635 4.77 -8.87 37.09
CA GLY A 635 3.74 -8.70 38.10
C GLY A 635 2.73 -9.83 38.12
N TYR A 636 1.79 -9.79 39.06
CA TYR A 636 0.73 -10.79 39.17
C TYR A 636 -0.66 -10.17 39.31
N VAL A 637 -1.63 -10.84 38.68
CA VAL A 637 -3.05 -10.55 38.85
C VAL A 637 -3.75 -11.77 39.42
N ARG A 638 -4.41 -11.63 40.58
CA ARG A 638 -5.25 -12.68 41.15
C ARG A 638 -6.68 -12.55 40.66
N VAL A 639 -7.16 -13.61 40.02
CA VAL A 639 -8.57 -13.77 39.64
C VAL A 639 -9.24 -14.72 40.62
N SER A 640 -10.27 -14.21 41.29
CA SER A 640 -11.12 -14.94 42.23
C SER A 640 -12.40 -15.46 41.56
N PRO A 641 -13.11 -16.43 42.16
CA PRO A 641 -14.44 -16.84 41.68
C PRO A 641 -15.41 -15.66 41.56
N ALA A 642 -16.41 -15.79 40.69
CA ALA A 642 -17.49 -14.82 40.57
C ALA A 642 -18.19 -14.63 41.94
N GLY A 643 -18.48 -13.39 42.32
CA GLY A 643 -19.09 -13.05 43.61
C GLY A 643 -18.15 -13.08 44.82
N SER A 644 -16.84 -13.34 44.65
CA SER A 644 -15.86 -13.28 45.75
C SER A 644 -15.84 -11.90 46.42
N LYS A 645 -15.56 -11.88 47.73
CA LYS A 645 -15.37 -10.65 48.53
C LYS A 645 -13.92 -10.20 48.65
N THR A 646 -12.99 -10.79 47.88
CA THR A 646 -11.59 -10.32 47.82
C THR A 646 -11.60 -8.81 47.51
N PRO A 647 -11.00 -7.96 48.36
CA PRO A 647 -10.89 -6.54 48.10
C PRO A 647 -10.05 -6.26 46.86
N LEU A 648 -10.41 -5.21 46.12
CA LEU A 648 -9.59 -4.69 45.03
C LEU A 648 -8.41 -3.92 45.66
N THR A 649 -7.20 -4.45 45.53
CA THR A 649 -5.97 -3.84 46.08
C THR A 649 -4.83 -3.98 45.09
N PHE A 650 -3.87 -3.06 45.14
CA PHE A 650 -2.72 -3.07 44.24
C PHE A 650 -1.47 -2.48 44.90
N HIS A 651 -0.29 -2.78 44.34
CA HIS A 651 1.01 -2.36 44.87
C HIS A 651 1.69 -1.31 43.98
N LEU A 652 2.34 -0.31 44.61
CA LEU A 652 3.20 0.70 43.97
C LEU A 652 4.59 0.71 44.63
N GLY A 653 5.22 -0.46 44.76
CA GLY A 653 6.56 -0.61 45.35
C GLY A 653 6.67 -0.70 46.88
N LYS A 654 5.79 -0.06 47.69
CA LYS A 654 5.71 -0.27 49.16
C LYS A 654 4.27 -0.13 49.72
N GLN A 655 3.78 -1.20 50.35
CA GLN A 655 2.43 -1.39 50.95
C GLN A 655 1.25 -1.40 49.95
N PRO A 656 0.24 -2.27 50.13
CA PRO A 656 -0.95 -2.29 49.29
C PRO A 656 -1.79 -1.02 49.49
N VAL A 657 -2.13 -0.36 48.38
CA VAL A 657 -3.08 0.77 48.36
C VAL A 657 -4.48 0.19 48.15
N ALA A 658 -5.41 0.50 49.06
CA ALA A 658 -6.81 0.14 48.92
C ALA A 658 -7.56 1.18 48.07
N GLU A 659 -8.57 0.74 47.31
CA GLU A 659 -9.45 1.61 46.53
C GLU A 659 -10.04 2.75 47.39
N LYS A 660 -9.92 4.00 46.94
CA LYS A 660 -10.62 5.13 47.57
C LYS A 660 -12.10 5.08 47.12
N PRO A 661 -13.07 5.13 48.04
CA PRO A 661 -14.48 5.15 47.65
C PRO A 661 -14.76 6.34 46.74
N VAL A 662 -15.43 6.08 45.60
CA VAL A 662 -15.95 7.11 44.71
C VAL A 662 -17.05 7.87 45.47
N GLN A 663 -16.93 9.20 45.57
CA GLN A 663 -17.98 10.08 46.10
C GLN A 663 -19.06 10.34 45.07
#